data_AF-A0A844M6C7-F1
#
_entry.id   AF-A0A844M6C7-F1
#
_cell.length_a   1.000
_cell.length_b   1.000
_cell.length_c   1.000
_cell.angle_alpha   90.00
_cell.angle_beta   90.00
_cell.angle_gamma   90.00
#
_symmetry.space_group_name_H-M   'P 1'
#
loop_
_entity.id
_entity.type
_entity.pdbx_description
1 polymer ?
#
loop_
_entity_poly.entity_id
_entity_poly.type
_entity_poly.pdbx_seq_one_letter_code
_entity_poly.pdbx_strand_id
1 'polypeptide(L)'
;MDSSCAIRNTGVGAMTSNPFDFTRDALPKDFVGRWSFVHQRVEEICSPDRKSLGIIGGRLFGKTSILKVIGHELWQRMQQVETTGFLPLPLYLSLKEMVEEPGSSSDIIRLMDHKLCVTASTLANVANHESLQALGLSLNKQQNLTTTSLEHLEATINEVAEVAARTIGQICAIFLIDDIDEVHCFNWARRLYNNLRILVNSSAVRDYVCLVVTRSGRRQNIEEPGSQLFDLIDVHFLEPLDDEGVDALLSQAPDLMPEVCAEIRRQSGGHPFILKYVLNQLVKSSLSPISPNAVKEAIELFYVYQAKNLDKWWTMIGEEGRQVYYVLRNTNDWQSLHTVVQSVNNLTIDAQEGLKSLCYHGFAVHDKIYQNYRVNGELFRIWSMKKYQLSPINVCEVKHTSSLRQIVQMLTRVQYKNLQNVLLSAFPSEENLTQMVRFGLNENLAAIAGGRNLTENVFYLIQWAESEGRTEELIIAARNEKPRNAMLREVAEQLLLAPVEPEEGAFERLVLKSVRFNNVAQWREWMGMCELAICQIRIPGITVGTGFLVGVDLVMTNYHVISSAHHNPSISRMVTLRFDYKTDKGGLADEAKVQKYYLARDDQWLVDYSPQNELDYALLRVRNTPGEQPIGGQEGAPPRGWLTPHKYTFGQGEPLVILQHPKAAPLKISIGSVIYEQVGHYYVSYSANTDEGSSGAPCFNSDWNLVAIHHYGDSRGNRGVIFSHILEHMHEKGTLQLLINS
;
A
#
# COMPACT_ATOMS: atom_id res chain seq x y z
N MET A 1 7.21 -41.83 59.73
CA MET A 1 7.59 -40.42 59.53
C MET A 1 6.47 -39.79 58.74
N ASP A 2 5.42 -39.43 59.46
CA ASP A 2 4.31 -38.63 58.99
C ASP A 2 4.68 -37.16 59.08
N SER A 3 4.23 -36.36 58.11
CA SER A 3 3.73 -34.99 58.34
C SER A 3 3.07 -34.49 57.05
N SER A 4 1.75 -34.50 57.06
CA SER A 4 0.87 -33.79 56.15
C SER A 4 1.01 -32.27 56.34
N CYS A 5 0.82 -31.51 55.26
CA CYS A 5 0.27 -30.16 55.39
C CYS A 5 -0.76 -29.94 54.28
N ALA A 6 -2.03 -30.08 54.68
CA ALA A 6 -3.19 -29.68 53.91
C ALA A 6 -3.16 -28.16 53.70
N ILE A 7 -3.20 -27.71 52.45
CA ILE A 7 -3.60 -26.34 52.14
C ILE A 7 -5.07 -26.36 51.77
N ARG A 8 -5.81 -25.58 52.54
CA ARG A 8 -7.26 -25.50 52.60
C ARG A 8 -7.84 -24.97 51.29
N ASN A 9 -8.85 -25.69 50.85
CA ASN A 9 -9.93 -25.23 49.99
C ASN A 9 -10.47 -23.89 50.55
N THR A 10 -10.17 -22.78 49.88
CA THR A 10 -10.91 -21.52 50.04
C THR A 10 -11.55 -21.23 48.69
N GLY A 11 -12.88 -21.10 48.72
CA GLY A 11 -13.71 -21.06 47.52
C GLY A 11 -13.35 -19.92 46.60
N VAL A 12 -12.71 -20.26 45.49
CA VAL A 12 -12.85 -19.52 44.24
C VAL A 12 -13.74 -20.41 43.39
N GLY A 13 -15.00 -20.00 43.20
CA GLY A 13 -15.85 -20.63 42.19
C GLY A 13 -15.08 -20.60 40.88
N ALA A 14 -14.78 -21.78 40.34
CA ALA A 14 -14.07 -21.91 39.09
C ALA A 14 -14.87 -21.21 37.99
N MET A 15 -14.46 -20.00 37.59
CA MET A 15 -14.86 -19.46 36.29
C MET A 15 -14.29 -20.42 35.24
N THR A 16 -15.15 -21.26 34.66
CA THR A 16 -14.75 -22.31 33.71
C THR A 16 -14.21 -21.75 32.38
N SER A 17 -14.28 -20.43 32.17
CA SER A 17 -13.55 -19.68 31.15
C SER A 17 -13.44 -18.21 31.55
N ASN A 18 -12.25 -17.62 31.42
CA ASN A 18 -12.07 -16.18 31.63
C ASN A 18 -12.76 -15.39 30.49
N PRO A 19 -13.82 -14.59 30.77
CA PRO A 19 -14.60 -13.89 29.75
C PRO A 19 -13.82 -12.74 29.06
N PHE A 20 -12.67 -12.36 29.63
CA PHE A 20 -11.79 -11.31 29.10
C PHE A 20 -10.69 -11.86 28.21
N ASP A 21 -10.68 -13.17 27.91
CA ASP A 21 -9.71 -13.78 27.03
C ASP A 21 -9.85 -13.27 25.58
N PHE A 22 -9.07 -12.23 25.27
CA PHE A 22 -9.03 -11.60 23.96
C PHE A 22 -8.35 -12.45 22.87
N THR A 23 -7.83 -13.64 23.21
CA THR A 23 -7.27 -14.59 22.24
C THR A 23 -8.32 -15.51 21.64
N ARG A 24 -9.53 -15.53 22.20
CA ARG A 24 -10.67 -16.31 21.72
C ARG A 24 -11.68 -15.40 21.04
N ASP A 25 -12.39 -15.97 20.07
CA ASP A 25 -13.58 -15.34 19.54
C ASP A 25 -14.61 -15.13 20.66
N ALA A 26 -15.11 -13.91 20.78
CA ALA A 26 -16.22 -13.63 21.68
C ALA A 26 -17.45 -14.41 21.22
N LEU A 27 -17.98 -15.26 22.10
CA LEU A 27 -19.28 -15.90 21.86
C LEU A 27 -20.39 -14.85 22.00
N PRO A 28 -21.56 -15.02 21.38
CA PRO A 28 -22.67 -14.07 21.52
C PRO A 28 -23.06 -13.79 22.97
N LYS A 29 -22.95 -14.80 23.85
CA LYS A 29 -23.18 -14.68 25.29
C LYS A 29 -22.16 -13.78 26.03
N ASP A 30 -20.98 -13.59 25.45
CA ASP A 30 -19.88 -12.78 26.01
C ASP A 30 -19.81 -11.40 25.33
N PHE A 31 -20.82 -11.06 24.51
CA PHE A 31 -20.94 -9.77 23.84
C PHE A 31 -21.48 -8.72 24.81
N VAL A 32 -20.81 -7.57 24.84
CA VAL A 32 -21.06 -6.50 25.80
C VAL A 32 -20.99 -5.15 25.12
N GLY A 33 -21.91 -4.27 25.52
CA GLY A 33 -22.14 -2.99 24.86
C GLY A 33 -22.72 -3.14 23.46
N ARG A 34 -23.30 -2.07 22.93
CA ARG A 34 -23.81 -1.98 21.54
C ARG A 34 -24.97 -2.93 21.19
N TRP A 35 -25.65 -3.52 22.16
CA TRP A 35 -26.86 -4.34 21.92
C TRP A 35 -27.98 -3.55 21.26
N SER A 36 -28.17 -2.28 21.66
CA SER A 36 -29.12 -1.36 21.02
C SER A 36 -28.86 -1.24 19.51
N PHE A 37 -27.60 -1.03 19.13
CA PHE A 37 -27.17 -0.99 17.73
C PHE A 37 -27.46 -2.32 17.02
N VAL A 38 -27.07 -3.46 17.61
CA VAL A 38 -27.31 -4.79 17.01
C VAL A 38 -28.80 -5.01 16.76
N HIS A 39 -29.65 -4.81 17.77
CA HIS A 39 -31.09 -5.03 17.64
C HIS A 39 -31.70 -4.14 16.57
N GLN A 40 -31.35 -2.85 16.58
CA GLN A 40 -31.82 -1.89 15.58
C GLN A 40 -31.42 -2.34 14.16
N ARG A 41 -30.14 -2.69 13.94
CA ARG A 41 -29.66 -3.11 12.61
C ARG A 41 -30.31 -4.41 12.16
N VAL A 42 -30.52 -5.36 13.06
CA VAL A 42 -31.18 -6.64 12.75
C VAL A 42 -32.65 -6.40 12.37
N GLU A 43 -33.36 -5.47 13.02
CA GLU A 43 -34.69 -5.00 12.59
C GLU A 43 -34.69 -4.39 11.19
N GLU A 44 -33.78 -3.46 10.91
CA GLU A 44 -33.67 -2.80 9.61
C GLU A 44 -33.33 -3.78 8.47
N ILE A 45 -32.39 -4.71 8.70
CA ILE A 45 -32.02 -5.76 7.73
C ILE A 45 -33.21 -6.69 7.44
N CYS A 46 -34.06 -6.95 8.44
CA CYS A 46 -35.25 -7.76 8.29
C CYS A 46 -36.46 -7.01 7.71
N SER A 47 -36.34 -5.70 7.45
CA SER A 47 -37.45 -4.91 6.93
C SER A 47 -37.63 -5.06 5.41
N PRO A 48 -38.81 -4.72 4.86
CA PRO A 48 -39.03 -4.67 3.41
C PRO A 48 -38.10 -3.68 2.69
N ASP A 49 -37.80 -2.54 3.32
CA ASP A 49 -36.91 -1.48 2.80
C ASP A 49 -35.44 -1.68 3.20
N ARG A 50 -35.05 -2.94 3.45
CA ARG A 50 -33.71 -3.30 3.94
C ARG A 50 -32.61 -2.65 3.12
N LYS A 51 -31.56 -2.25 3.83
CA LYS A 51 -30.30 -1.79 3.24
C LYS A 51 -29.18 -2.70 3.67
N SER A 52 -28.22 -2.90 2.76
CA SER A 52 -26.95 -3.49 3.12
C SER A 52 -26.23 -2.58 4.13
N LEU A 53 -25.40 -3.17 4.99
CA LEU A 53 -24.74 -2.51 6.12
C LEU A 53 -23.22 -2.65 6.02
N GLY A 54 -22.51 -1.54 6.08
CA GLY A 54 -21.07 -1.46 6.26
C GLY A 54 -20.72 -1.12 7.70
N ILE A 55 -19.90 -1.94 8.36
CA ILE A 55 -19.40 -1.68 9.71
C ILE A 55 -17.91 -1.40 9.62
N ILE A 56 -17.54 -0.14 9.81
CA ILE A 56 -16.15 0.33 9.71
C ILE A 56 -15.60 0.59 11.10
N GLY A 57 -14.37 0.20 11.36
CA GLY A 57 -13.70 0.53 12.63
C GLY A 57 -12.27 0.04 12.65
N GLY A 58 -11.47 0.55 13.59
CA GLY A 58 -10.08 0.15 13.75
C GLY A 58 -9.91 -1.35 14.01
N ARG A 59 -8.68 -1.85 13.84
CA ARG A 59 -8.36 -3.24 14.23
C ARG A 59 -8.61 -3.42 15.74
N LEU A 60 -9.23 -4.55 16.11
CA LEU A 60 -9.57 -4.92 17.49
C LEU A 60 -10.66 -4.04 18.14
N PHE A 61 -11.52 -3.38 17.34
CA PHE A 61 -12.72 -2.66 17.80
C PHE A 61 -13.98 -3.52 17.99
N GLY A 62 -13.86 -4.84 17.82
CA GLY A 62 -14.99 -5.77 17.95
C GLY A 62 -15.87 -5.90 16.71
N LYS A 63 -15.36 -5.55 15.51
CA LYS A 63 -16.08 -5.72 14.23
C LYS A 63 -16.56 -7.16 14.00
N THR A 64 -15.63 -8.11 14.04
CA THR A 64 -15.91 -9.55 13.90
C THR A 64 -16.92 -10.03 14.95
N SER A 65 -16.81 -9.54 16.20
CA SER A 65 -17.75 -9.88 17.27
C SER A 65 -19.16 -9.37 16.97
N ILE A 66 -19.31 -8.12 16.53
CA ILE A 66 -20.61 -7.56 16.12
C ILE A 66 -21.19 -8.36 14.94
N LEU A 67 -20.38 -8.66 13.92
CA LEU A 67 -20.82 -9.41 12.75
C LEU A 67 -21.35 -10.81 13.13
N LYS A 68 -20.62 -11.52 14.01
CA LYS A 68 -21.04 -12.82 14.54
C LYS A 68 -22.32 -12.74 15.36
N VAL A 69 -22.47 -11.70 16.19
CA VAL A 69 -23.68 -11.48 16.99
C VAL A 69 -24.89 -11.14 16.12
N ILE A 70 -24.73 -10.26 15.11
CA ILE A 70 -25.77 -10.02 14.10
C ILE A 70 -26.19 -11.34 13.44
N GLY A 71 -25.23 -12.16 13.03
CA GLY A 71 -25.52 -13.47 12.46
C GLY A 71 -26.27 -14.40 13.40
N HIS A 72 -25.93 -14.39 14.69
CA HIS A 72 -26.62 -15.15 15.72
C HIS A 72 -28.07 -14.67 15.93
N GLU A 73 -28.31 -13.37 16.02
CA GLU A 73 -29.67 -12.81 16.17
C GLU A 73 -30.54 -13.09 14.94
N LEU A 74 -29.97 -12.98 13.74
CA LEU A 74 -30.65 -13.36 12.49
C LEU A 74 -31.00 -14.85 12.48
N TRP A 75 -30.09 -15.70 12.96
CA TRP A 75 -30.32 -17.13 13.08
C TRP A 75 -31.44 -17.44 14.08
N GLN A 76 -31.47 -16.78 15.24
CA GLN A 76 -32.55 -16.95 16.22
C GLN A 76 -33.91 -16.53 15.66
N ARG A 77 -33.97 -15.39 14.96
CA ARG A 77 -35.20 -14.96 14.26
C ARG A 77 -35.66 -15.98 13.25
N MET A 78 -34.74 -16.51 12.44
CA MET A 78 -35.02 -17.53 11.44
C MET A 78 -35.64 -18.79 12.07
N GLN A 79 -35.21 -19.20 13.28
CA GLN A 79 -35.77 -20.34 14.01
C GLN A 79 -37.18 -20.09 14.58
N GLN A 80 -37.58 -18.82 14.74
CA GLN A 80 -38.87 -18.43 15.34
C GLN A 80 -39.97 -18.14 14.31
N VAL A 81 -39.68 -18.19 13.00
CA VAL A 81 -40.67 -17.87 11.96
C VAL A 81 -41.74 -18.96 11.85
N GLU A 82 -42.98 -18.61 12.19
CA GLU A 82 -44.19 -19.40 11.91
C GLU A 82 -44.54 -19.35 10.42
N THR A 83 -43.82 -20.11 9.59
CA THR A 83 -44.13 -20.59 8.20
C THR A 83 -44.75 -19.65 7.15
N THR A 84 -44.97 -18.37 7.44
CA THR A 84 -45.55 -17.37 6.55
C THR A 84 -44.95 -16.00 6.87
N GLY A 85 -43.72 -15.75 6.40
CA GLY A 85 -43.03 -14.49 6.69
C GLY A 85 -41.74 -14.28 5.90
N PHE A 86 -41.01 -13.23 6.27
CA PHE A 86 -39.66 -12.96 5.77
C PHE A 86 -38.64 -13.83 6.52
N LEU A 87 -37.85 -14.62 5.79
CA LEU A 87 -36.84 -15.52 6.35
C LEU A 87 -35.42 -15.00 6.05
N PRO A 88 -34.70 -14.46 7.06
CA PRO A 88 -33.30 -14.09 6.91
C PRO A 88 -32.42 -15.34 6.88
N LEU A 89 -31.60 -15.50 5.84
CA LEU A 89 -30.60 -16.57 5.71
C LEU A 89 -29.20 -16.00 5.98
N PRO A 90 -28.68 -16.03 7.22
CA PRO A 90 -27.35 -15.52 7.53
C PRO A 90 -26.25 -16.44 6.99
N LEU A 91 -25.35 -15.89 6.17
CA LEU A 91 -24.26 -16.60 5.49
C LEU A 91 -22.91 -16.00 5.88
N TYR A 92 -22.23 -16.61 6.85
CA TYR A 92 -20.95 -16.11 7.36
C TYR A 92 -19.78 -16.48 6.44
N LEU A 93 -19.00 -15.45 6.07
CA LEU A 93 -17.85 -15.51 5.18
C LEU A 93 -16.64 -14.88 5.86
N SER A 94 -15.72 -15.73 6.33
CA SER A 94 -14.43 -15.32 6.86
C SER A 94 -13.35 -15.49 5.80
N LEU A 95 -12.84 -14.38 5.28
CA LEU A 95 -11.78 -14.38 4.27
C LEU A 95 -10.43 -14.83 4.85
N LYS A 96 -10.27 -14.77 6.19
CA LYS A 96 -9.07 -15.22 6.91
C LYS A 96 -8.99 -16.73 7.13
N GLU A 97 -10.13 -17.41 7.06
CA GLU A 97 -10.23 -18.87 7.29
C GLU A 97 -10.10 -19.69 6.00
N MET A 98 -9.81 -19.04 4.86
CA MET A 98 -9.54 -19.73 3.60
C MET A 98 -8.19 -20.47 3.68
N VAL A 99 -8.21 -21.78 3.40
CA VAL A 99 -7.03 -22.66 3.46
C VAL A 99 -6.02 -22.35 2.36
N GLU A 100 -6.49 -21.86 1.22
CA GLU A 100 -5.69 -21.45 0.06
C GLU A 100 -5.95 -19.97 -0.23
N GLU A 101 -4.89 -19.22 -0.59
CA GLU A 101 -5.04 -17.83 -1.00
C GLU A 101 -5.91 -17.73 -2.26
N PRO A 102 -6.97 -16.89 -2.27
CA PRO A 102 -7.86 -16.80 -3.41
C PRO A 102 -7.12 -16.30 -4.65
N GLY A 103 -7.09 -17.13 -5.70
CA GLY A 103 -6.45 -16.78 -6.97
C GLY A 103 -7.24 -15.77 -7.80
N SER A 104 -8.54 -15.62 -7.54
CA SER A 104 -9.44 -14.76 -8.30
C SER A 104 -10.67 -14.30 -7.51
N SER A 105 -11.36 -13.27 -8.01
CA SER A 105 -12.68 -12.88 -7.48
C SER A 105 -13.72 -13.99 -7.57
N SER A 106 -13.59 -14.91 -8.55
CA SER A 106 -14.50 -16.05 -8.72
C SER A 106 -14.41 -17.06 -7.58
N ASP A 107 -13.28 -17.12 -6.87
CA ASP A 107 -13.13 -18.02 -5.73
C ASP A 107 -13.94 -17.54 -4.51
N ILE A 108 -14.08 -16.22 -4.35
CA ILE A 108 -14.97 -15.63 -3.34
C ILE A 108 -16.44 -15.83 -3.72
N ILE A 109 -16.79 -15.63 -4.99
CA ILE A 109 -18.16 -15.90 -5.49
C ILE A 109 -18.54 -17.38 -5.30
N ARG A 110 -17.60 -18.29 -5.57
CA ARG A 110 -17.77 -19.73 -5.31
C ARG A 110 -17.99 -20.02 -3.82
N LEU A 111 -17.25 -19.35 -2.94
CA LEU A 111 -17.44 -19.50 -1.49
C LEU A 111 -18.83 -19.01 -1.05
N MET A 112 -19.30 -17.89 -1.60
CA MET A 112 -20.66 -17.37 -1.37
C MET A 112 -21.72 -18.40 -1.80
N ASP A 113 -21.59 -18.93 -3.01
CA ASP A 113 -22.50 -19.93 -3.59
C ASP A 113 -22.50 -21.23 -2.76
N HIS A 114 -21.32 -21.73 -2.41
CA HIS A 114 -21.19 -22.90 -1.54
C HIS A 114 -21.84 -22.69 -0.17
N LYS A 115 -21.64 -21.53 0.46
CA LYS A 115 -22.26 -21.23 1.77
C LYS A 115 -23.77 -21.16 1.67
N LEU A 116 -24.32 -20.55 0.62
CA LEU A 116 -25.76 -20.53 0.37
C LEU A 116 -26.31 -21.95 0.26
N CYS A 117 -25.69 -22.79 -0.58
CA CYS A 117 -26.08 -24.19 -0.79
C CYS A 117 -26.06 -25.02 0.50
N VAL A 118 -24.99 -24.91 1.29
CA VAL A 118 -24.84 -25.64 2.56
C VAL A 118 -25.86 -25.19 3.59
N THR A 119 -26.08 -23.89 3.73
CA THR A 119 -27.07 -23.36 4.68
C THR A 119 -28.49 -23.76 4.29
N ALA A 120 -28.86 -23.65 3.01
CA ALA A 120 -30.17 -24.07 2.51
C ALA A 120 -30.40 -25.58 2.75
N SER A 121 -29.40 -26.41 2.48
CA SER A 121 -29.46 -27.86 2.70
C SER A 121 -29.59 -28.22 4.20
N THR A 122 -28.86 -27.48 5.05
CA THR A 122 -28.92 -27.67 6.51
C THR A 122 -30.31 -27.33 7.04
N LEU A 123 -30.91 -26.25 6.54
CA LEU A 123 -32.28 -25.87 6.89
C LEU A 123 -33.30 -26.93 6.48
N ALA A 124 -33.17 -27.50 5.29
CA ALA A 124 -34.03 -28.59 4.83
C ALA A 124 -33.95 -29.83 5.76
N ASN A 125 -32.76 -30.13 6.30
CA ASN A 125 -32.54 -31.28 7.19
C ASN A 125 -33.02 -31.04 8.62
N VAL A 126 -32.93 -29.81 9.13
CA VAL A 126 -33.31 -29.45 10.51
C VAL A 126 -34.81 -29.22 10.64
N ALA A 127 -35.48 -28.90 9.54
CA ALA A 127 -36.90 -28.60 9.56
C ALA A 127 -37.80 -29.84 9.50
N ASN A 128 -38.69 -29.97 10.49
CA ASN A 128 -39.78 -30.96 10.50
C ASN A 128 -40.98 -30.58 9.61
N HIS A 129 -40.89 -29.50 8.84
CA HIS A 129 -41.98 -28.96 8.03
C HIS A 129 -41.79 -29.31 6.55
N GLU A 130 -42.81 -29.88 5.91
CA GLU A 130 -42.79 -30.33 4.51
C GLU A 130 -42.35 -29.20 3.54
N SER A 131 -42.76 -27.96 3.84
CA SER A 131 -42.34 -26.74 3.13
C SER A 131 -40.83 -26.44 3.15
N LEU A 132 -40.14 -26.76 4.24
CA LEU A 132 -38.70 -26.50 4.39
C LEU A 132 -37.86 -27.65 3.80
N GLN A 133 -38.38 -28.88 3.80
CA GLN A 133 -37.76 -30.01 3.07
C GLN A 133 -37.72 -29.75 1.55
N ALA A 134 -38.69 -29.00 1.01
CA ALA A 134 -38.70 -28.59 -0.39
C ALA A 134 -37.55 -27.64 -0.78
N LEU A 135 -36.93 -26.92 0.18
CA LEU A 135 -35.66 -26.19 -0.02
C LEU A 135 -34.44 -27.11 -0.13
N GLY A 136 -34.62 -28.41 0.14
CA GLY A 136 -33.63 -29.45 -0.05
C GLY A 136 -33.35 -29.66 -1.54
N LEU A 137 -32.77 -28.63 -2.16
CA LEU A 137 -32.25 -28.67 -3.51
C LEU A 137 -31.36 -29.90 -3.61
N SER A 138 -31.61 -30.75 -4.59
CA SER A 138 -30.74 -31.87 -4.93
C SER A 138 -29.41 -31.37 -5.52
N LEU A 139 -28.62 -30.65 -4.73
CA LEU A 139 -27.26 -30.23 -5.09
C LEU A 139 -26.27 -31.39 -4.93
N ASN A 140 -26.75 -32.64 -5.04
CA ASN A 140 -25.98 -33.82 -5.35
C ASN A 140 -25.64 -33.85 -6.85
N LYS A 141 -24.93 -32.83 -7.31
CA LYS A 141 -23.94 -33.05 -8.36
C LYS A 141 -22.61 -32.71 -7.74
N GLN A 142 -21.75 -33.71 -7.63
CA GLN A 142 -20.32 -33.51 -7.79
C GLN A 142 -20.12 -32.77 -9.13
N GLN A 143 -20.33 -31.46 -9.17
CA GLN A 143 -19.94 -30.66 -10.32
C GLN A 143 -18.44 -30.45 -10.15
N ASN A 144 -17.69 -30.97 -11.13
CA ASN A 144 -16.34 -30.52 -11.41
C ASN A 144 -16.36 -28.98 -11.52
N LEU A 145 -16.11 -28.30 -10.40
CA LEU A 145 -16.23 -26.85 -10.25
C LEU A 145 -15.00 -26.18 -10.87
N THR A 146 -14.96 -26.11 -12.19
CA THR A 146 -14.11 -25.17 -12.91
C THR A 146 -14.84 -23.82 -12.94
N THR A 147 -14.38 -22.87 -12.11
CA THR A 147 -14.76 -21.44 -12.04
C THR A 147 -16.26 -21.09 -11.97
N THR A 148 -16.79 -20.81 -10.78
CA THR A 148 -18.14 -20.25 -10.57
C THR A 148 -18.18 -18.76 -10.97
N SER A 149 -19.16 -18.36 -11.80
CA SER A 149 -19.40 -16.98 -12.22
C SER A 149 -20.43 -16.28 -11.31
N LEU A 150 -20.52 -14.94 -11.40
CA LEU A 150 -21.56 -14.17 -10.71
C LEU A 150 -22.97 -14.61 -11.16
N GLU A 151 -23.15 -14.84 -12.46
CA GLU A 151 -24.41 -15.33 -13.05
C GLU A 151 -24.87 -16.65 -12.44
N HIS A 152 -23.93 -17.55 -12.12
CA HIS A 152 -24.25 -18.81 -11.46
C HIS A 152 -24.79 -18.57 -10.04
N LEU A 153 -24.10 -17.73 -9.24
CA LEU A 153 -24.57 -17.37 -7.90
C LEU A 153 -25.96 -16.72 -7.96
N GLU A 154 -26.22 -15.83 -8.92
CA GLU A 154 -27.54 -15.22 -9.13
C GLU A 154 -28.61 -16.26 -9.47
N ALA A 155 -28.29 -17.24 -10.33
CA ALA A 155 -29.19 -18.34 -10.64
C ALA A 155 -29.51 -19.18 -9.38
N THR A 156 -28.50 -19.52 -8.58
CA THR A 156 -28.68 -20.26 -7.32
C THR A 156 -29.57 -19.47 -6.36
N ILE A 157 -29.33 -18.16 -6.18
CA ILE A 157 -30.15 -17.32 -5.29
C ILE A 157 -31.60 -17.28 -5.76
N ASN A 158 -31.84 -17.07 -7.06
CA ASN A 158 -33.20 -17.08 -7.62
C ASN A 158 -33.90 -18.43 -7.41
N GLU A 159 -33.22 -19.54 -7.65
CA GLU A 159 -33.77 -20.88 -7.46
C GLU A 159 -34.20 -21.10 -5.99
N VAL A 160 -33.33 -20.76 -5.04
CA VAL A 160 -33.66 -20.82 -3.60
C VAL A 160 -34.84 -19.90 -3.29
N ALA A 161 -34.89 -18.69 -3.87
CA ALA A 161 -35.96 -17.74 -3.61
C ALA A 161 -37.32 -18.19 -4.17
N GLU A 162 -37.34 -18.75 -5.37
CA GLU A 162 -38.54 -19.30 -6.00
C GLU A 162 -39.10 -20.50 -5.24
N VAL A 163 -38.21 -21.39 -4.79
CA VAL A 163 -38.59 -22.54 -3.97
C VAL A 163 -39.16 -22.05 -2.65
N ALA A 164 -38.48 -21.12 -1.96
CA ALA A 164 -38.95 -20.56 -0.70
C ALA A 164 -40.32 -19.87 -0.83
N ALA A 165 -40.51 -19.07 -1.87
CA ALA A 165 -41.74 -18.31 -2.09
C ALA A 165 -42.99 -19.22 -2.20
N ARG A 166 -42.82 -20.45 -2.67
CA ARG A 166 -43.91 -21.44 -2.80
C ARG A 166 -44.21 -22.18 -1.50
N THR A 167 -43.32 -22.12 -0.51
CA THR A 167 -43.34 -23.06 0.61
C THR A 167 -43.35 -22.37 1.97
N ILE A 168 -42.47 -21.38 2.18
CA ILE A 168 -42.19 -20.78 3.49
C ILE A 168 -42.23 -19.25 3.51
N GLY A 169 -42.31 -18.61 2.35
CA GLY A 169 -42.36 -17.15 2.21
C GLY A 169 -41.13 -16.55 1.54
N GLN A 170 -40.91 -15.25 1.77
CA GLN A 170 -39.82 -14.52 1.12
C GLN A 170 -38.52 -14.74 1.88
N ILE A 171 -37.46 -15.15 1.20
CA ILE A 171 -36.12 -15.25 1.79
C ILE A 171 -35.25 -14.04 1.46
N CYS A 172 -34.21 -13.84 2.26
CA CYS A 172 -33.07 -13.00 1.89
C CYS A 172 -31.76 -13.66 2.30
N ALA A 173 -30.86 -13.87 1.34
CA ALA A 173 -29.49 -14.28 1.58
C ALA A 173 -28.69 -13.09 2.15
N ILE A 174 -28.36 -13.16 3.43
CA ILE A 174 -27.62 -12.12 4.15
C ILE A 174 -26.16 -12.55 4.25
N PHE A 175 -25.31 -12.05 3.36
CA PHE A 175 -23.88 -12.36 3.37
C PHE A 175 -23.16 -11.51 4.40
N LEU A 176 -22.69 -12.16 5.47
CA LEU A 176 -21.91 -11.57 6.56
C LEU A 176 -20.41 -11.71 6.20
N ILE A 177 -19.83 -10.69 5.59
CA ILE A 177 -18.45 -10.70 5.08
C ILE A 177 -17.52 -10.03 6.10
N ASP A 178 -16.61 -10.80 6.69
CA ASP A 178 -15.67 -10.29 7.68
C ASP A 178 -14.36 -9.80 7.05
N ASP A 179 -13.98 -8.57 7.39
CA ASP A 179 -12.76 -7.86 7.05
C ASP A 179 -12.46 -7.89 5.54
N ILE A 180 -13.37 -7.33 4.75
CA ILE A 180 -13.26 -7.28 3.28
C ILE A 180 -11.99 -6.55 2.80
N ASP A 181 -11.34 -5.80 3.70
CA ASP A 181 -10.06 -5.16 3.42
C ASP A 181 -8.92 -6.15 3.13
N GLU A 182 -9.01 -7.40 3.62
CA GLU A 182 -7.96 -8.40 3.43
C GLU A 182 -7.71 -8.74 1.96
N VAL A 183 -8.70 -8.54 1.08
CA VAL A 183 -8.51 -8.80 -0.36
C VAL A 183 -7.93 -7.62 -1.14
N HIS A 184 -7.78 -6.43 -0.53
CA HIS A 184 -7.32 -5.23 -1.26
C HIS A 184 -5.90 -5.34 -1.83
N CYS A 185 -5.06 -6.24 -1.30
CA CYS A 185 -3.73 -6.49 -1.84
C CYS A 185 -3.75 -7.21 -3.20
N PHE A 186 -4.88 -7.81 -3.59
CA PHE A 186 -4.99 -8.55 -4.84
C PHE A 186 -5.50 -7.66 -5.98
N ASN A 187 -4.93 -7.85 -7.17
CA ASN A 187 -5.31 -7.10 -8.38
C ASN A 187 -6.77 -7.33 -8.81
N TRP A 188 -7.38 -8.44 -8.43
CA TRP A 188 -8.77 -8.78 -8.74
C TRP A 188 -9.79 -8.22 -7.73
N ALA A 189 -9.36 -7.57 -6.64
CA ALA A 189 -10.26 -7.04 -5.61
C ALA A 189 -11.32 -6.10 -6.19
N ARG A 190 -10.93 -5.22 -7.11
CA ARG A 190 -11.85 -4.30 -7.81
C ARG A 190 -12.98 -5.04 -8.52
N ARG A 191 -12.70 -6.20 -9.10
CA ARG A 191 -13.72 -7.04 -9.74
C ARG A 191 -14.69 -7.62 -8.72
N LEU A 192 -14.21 -8.06 -7.56
CA LEU A 192 -15.07 -8.53 -6.47
C LEU A 192 -16.01 -7.42 -5.98
N TYR A 193 -15.48 -6.22 -5.68
CA TYR A 193 -16.31 -5.09 -5.25
C TYR A 193 -17.37 -4.71 -6.28
N ASN A 194 -17.02 -4.75 -7.57
CA ASN A 194 -17.98 -4.52 -8.64
C ASN A 194 -19.06 -5.61 -8.70
N ASN A 195 -18.70 -6.89 -8.52
CA ASN A 195 -19.67 -7.99 -8.47
C ASN A 195 -20.64 -7.82 -7.29
N LEU A 196 -20.13 -7.49 -6.10
CA LEU A 196 -20.95 -7.24 -4.91
C LEU A 196 -21.89 -6.04 -5.12
N ARG A 197 -21.39 -4.96 -5.74
CA ARG A 197 -22.19 -3.80 -6.13
C ARG A 197 -23.33 -4.18 -7.08
N ILE A 198 -23.03 -4.98 -8.11
CA ILE A 198 -24.05 -5.46 -9.05
C ILE A 198 -25.12 -6.25 -8.30
N LEU A 199 -24.71 -7.16 -7.42
CA LEU A 199 -25.59 -8.05 -6.67
C LEU A 199 -26.62 -7.30 -5.82
N VAL A 200 -26.23 -6.20 -5.16
CA VAL A 200 -27.13 -5.44 -4.27
C VAL A 200 -27.91 -4.30 -4.94
N ASN A 201 -27.51 -3.87 -6.14
CA ASN A 201 -28.06 -2.66 -6.76
C ASN A 201 -28.81 -2.91 -8.07
N SER A 202 -28.19 -3.68 -8.98
CA SER A 202 -28.66 -3.80 -10.37
C SER A 202 -29.01 -5.22 -10.80
N SER A 203 -28.71 -6.22 -9.97
CA SER A 203 -29.03 -7.61 -10.25
C SER A 203 -30.53 -7.91 -10.14
N ALA A 204 -30.99 -8.92 -10.87
CA ALA A 204 -32.35 -9.46 -10.74
C ALA A 204 -32.62 -10.03 -9.34
N VAL A 205 -31.57 -10.45 -8.62
CA VAL A 205 -31.69 -11.00 -7.25
C VAL A 205 -31.55 -9.96 -6.15
N ARG A 206 -31.45 -8.66 -6.47
CA ARG A 206 -31.18 -7.62 -5.46
C ARG A 206 -32.17 -7.63 -4.29
N ASP A 207 -33.44 -7.98 -4.57
CA ASP A 207 -34.49 -8.03 -3.56
C ASP A 207 -34.36 -9.28 -2.66
N TYR A 208 -33.51 -10.25 -3.00
CA TYR A 208 -33.22 -11.45 -2.23
C TYR A 208 -31.84 -11.44 -1.58
N VAL A 209 -31.07 -10.35 -1.70
CA VAL A 209 -29.70 -10.27 -1.18
C VAL A 209 -29.50 -9.06 -0.27
N CYS A 210 -28.79 -9.28 0.83
CA CYS A 210 -28.29 -8.21 1.69
C CYS A 210 -26.83 -8.49 2.07
N LEU A 211 -26.00 -7.46 2.12
CA LEU A 211 -24.62 -7.57 2.57
C LEU A 211 -24.48 -6.92 3.95
N VAL A 212 -23.82 -7.60 4.87
CA VAL A 212 -23.27 -7.00 6.09
C VAL A 212 -21.75 -7.18 6.02
N VAL A 213 -21.04 -6.07 5.80
CA VAL A 213 -19.62 -6.10 5.48
C VAL A 213 -18.84 -5.35 6.56
N THR A 214 -17.80 -5.99 7.12
CA THR A 214 -16.89 -5.30 8.04
C THR A 214 -15.62 -4.84 7.32
N ARG A 215 -15.10 -3.68 7.71
CA ARG A 215 -13.93 -3.04 7.12
C ARG A 215 -12.98 -2.51 8.20
N SER A 216 -11.67 -2.72 8.06
CA SER A 216 -10.64 -2.24 8.99
C SER A 216 -10.09 -0.84 8.67
N GLY A 217 -10.61 -0.18 7.64
CA GLY A 217 -10.55 1.27 7.45
C GLY A 217 -9.23 1.77 6.84
N ARG A 218 -8.93 1.37 5.60
CA ARG A 218 -8.03 2.16 4.74
C ARG A 218 -8.80 3.34 4.10
N ARG A 219 -8.08 4.39 3.69
CA ARG A 219 -8.57 5.71 3.21
C ARG A 219 -9.88 5.64 2.42
N GLN A 220 -10.79 6.61 2.57
CA GLN A 220 -11.84 6.83 1.58
C GLN A 220 -11.30 7.67 0.42
N ASN A 221 -10.37 7.13 -0.37
CA ASN A 221 -10.08 7.72 -1.66
C ASN A 221 -11.16 7.25 -2.66
N ILE A 222 -11.71 8.19 -3.44
CA ILE A 222 -12.71 7.93 -4.50
C ILE A 222 -12.18 6.90 -5.53
N GLU A 223 -10.86 6.72 -5.60
CA GLU A 223 -10.18 5.75 -6.47
C GLU A 223 -9.97 4.35 -5.86
N GLU A 224 -10.31 4.12 -4.58
CA GLU A 224 -10.10 2.82 -3.95
C GLU A 224 -11.06 1.73 -4.47
N PRO A 225 -10.57 0.47 -4.64
CA PRO A 225 -11.43 -0.67 -4.94
C PRO A 225 -12.49 -0.84 -3.84
N GLY A 226 -13.74 -0.45 -4.14
CA GLY A 226 -14.87 -0.62 -3.22
C GLY A 226 -15.57 0.66 -2.76
N SER A 227 -15.01 1.86 -2.98
CA SER A 227 -15.68 3.14 -2.63
C SER A 227 -17.12 3.18 -3.16
N GLN A 228 -17.32 2.76 -4.41
CA GLN A 228 -18.62 2.71 -5.07
C GLN A 228 -19.63 1.71 -4.45
N LEU A 229 -19.16 0.67 -3.75
CA LEU A 229 -20.05 -0.22 -3.00
C LEU A 229 -20.48 0.46 -1.69
N PHE A 230 -19.55 1.11 -1.00
CA PHE A 230 -19.82 1.78 0.27
C PHE A 230 -20.69 3.04 0.11
N ASP A 231 -20.77 3.62 -1.08
CA ASP A 231 -21.75 4.68 -1.42
C ASP A 231 -23.21 4.17 -1.50
N LEU A 232 -23.41 2.85 -1.61
CA LEU A 232 -24.72 2.22 -1.82
C LEU A 232 -25.27 1.52 -0.57
N ILE A 233 -24.45 1.37 0.47
CA ILE A 233 -24.82 0.67 1.71
C ILE A 233 -24.84 1.66 2.87
N ASP A 234 -25.60 1.37 3.93
CA ASP A 234 -25.59 2.18 5.14
C ASP A 234 -24.28 1.94 5.90
N VAL A 235 -23.52 3.00 6.19
CA VAL A 235 -22.18 2.88 6.80
C VAL A 235 -22.21 3.36 8.23
N HIS A 236 -21.82 2.47 9.16
CA HIS A 236 -21.67 2.79 10.57
C HIS A 236 -20.20 2.68 11.00
N PHE A 237 -19.69 3.72 11.64
CA PHE A 237 -18.35 3.76 12.21
C PHE A 237 -18.39 3.36 13.69
N LEU A 238 -17.58 2.38 14.07
CA LEU A 238 -17.49 1.93 15.46
C LEU A 238 -16.66 2.91 16.29
N GLU A 239 -17.28 3.42 17.34
CA GLU A 239 -16.65 4.25 18.37
C GLU A 239 -16.22 3.40 19.59
N PRO A 240 -15.35 3.90 20.48
CA PRO A 240 -15.11 3.28 21.79
C PRO A 240 -16.42 2.99 22.54
N LEU A 241 -16.39 2.05 23.49
CA LEU A 241 -17.58 1.76 24.31
C LEU A 241 -17.95 3.00 25.13
N ASP A 242 -19.25 3.29 25.16
CA ASP A 242 -19.84 4.28 26.04
C ASP A 242 -19.84 3.81 27.50
N ASP A 243 -20.26 4.68 28.42
CA ASP A 243 -20.19 4.38 29.84
C ASP A 243 -20.98 3.13 30.23
N GLU A 244 -22.15 2.92 29.61
CA GLU A 244 -22.99 1.73 29.80
C GLU A 244 -22.29 0.46 29.31
N GLY A 245 -21.69 0.47 28.12
CA GLY A 245 -20.91 -0.65 27.60
C GLY A 245 -19.68 -0.96 28.45
N VAL A 246 -19.02 0.06 28.98
CA VAL A 246 -17.88 -0.11 29.89
C VAL A 246 -18.35 -0.69 31.23
N ASP A 247 -19.44 -0.20 31.81
CA ASP A 247 -20.00 -0.73 33.06
C ASP A 247 -20.41 -2.20 32.92
N ALA A 248 -21.06 -2.53 31.81
CA ALA A 248 -21.45 -3.91 31.51
C ALA A 248 -20.23 -4.84 31.42
N LEU A 249 -19.11 -4.38 30.86
CA LEU A 249 -17.88 -5.18 30.81
C LEU A 249 -17.18 -5.26 32.17
N LEU A 250 -17.11 -4.16 32.93
CA LEU A 250 -16.48 -4.12 34.26
C LEU A 250 -17.23 -5.01 35.27
N SER A 251 -18.56 -5.03 35.21
CA SER A 251 -19.40 -5.86 36.10
C SER A 251 -19.19 -7.37 35.96
N GLN A 252 -18.56 -7.83 34.87
CA GLN A 252 -18.21 -9.24 34.69
C GLN A 252 -16.96 -9.64 35.50
N ALA A 253 -16.18 -8.68 36.00
CA ALA A 253 -14.97 -8.94 36.76
C ALA A 253 -15.28 -8.91 38.27
N PRO A 254 -14.85 -9.94 39.04
CA PRO A 254 -15.08 -9.97 40.48
C PRO A 254 -14.20 -8.94 41.21
N ASP A 255 -14.70 -8.42 42.33
CA ASP A 255 -13.95 -7.65 43.33
C ASP A 255 -13.24 -6.36 42.82
N LEU A 256 -13.79 -5.70 41.79
CA LEU A 256 -13.29 -4.39 41.35
C LEU A 256 -13.84 -3.25 42.23
N MET A 257 -12.95 -2.59 42.97
CA MET A 257 -13.32 -1.39 43.73
C MET A 257 -13.58 -0.19 42.80
N PRO A 258 -14.42 0.79 43.21
CA PRO A 258 -14.73 1.96 42.38
C PRO A 258 -13.49 2.73 41.90
N GLU A 259 -12.44 2.84 42.72
CA GLU A 259 -11.20 3.53 42.30
C GLU A 259 -10.45 2.76 41.20
N VAL A 260 -10.54 1.43 41.21
CA VAL A 260 -9.96 0.57 40.16
C VAL A 260 -10.74 0.73 38.86
N CYS A 261 -12.07 0.69 38.92
CA CYS A 261 -12.94 0.95 37.78
C CYS A 261 -12.67 2.33 37.16
N ALA A 262 -12.50 3.36 37.99
CA ALA A 262 -12.16 4.71 37.56
C ALA A 262 -10.78 4.75 36.87
N GLU A 263 -9.76 4.08 37.39
CA GLU A 263 -8.44 4.01 36.76
C GLU A 263 -8.47 3.24 35.44
N ILE A 264 -9.21 2.12 35.36
CA ILE A 264 -9.40 1.38 34.10
C ILE A 264 -10.07 2.26 33.05
N ARG A 265 -11.14 2.98 33.42
CA ARG A 265 -11.83 3.95 32.53
C ARG A 265 -10.86 5.02 32.04
N ARG A 266 -10.12 5.62 32.96
CA ARG A 266 -9.16 6.69 32.67
C ARG A 266 -8.06 6.24 31.70
N GLN A 267 -7.51 5.04 31.89
CA GLN A 267 -6.44 4.50 31.04
C GLN A 267 -6.95 4.06 29.67
N SER A 268 -8.08 3.34 29.64
CA SER A 268 -8.58 2.70 28.41
C SER A 268 -9.42 3.60 27.52
N GLY A 269 -10.09 4.62 28.07
CA GLY A 269 -11.02 5.47 27.32
C GLY A 269 -12.16 4.68 26.66
N GLY A 270 -12.60 3.57 27.24
CA GLY A 270 -13.65 2.75 26.63
C GLY A 270 -13.17 1.88 25.45
N HIS A 271 -11.87 1.88 25.11
CA HIS A 271 -11.37 1.08 23.99
C HIS A 271 -11.53 -0.43 24.27
N PRO A 272 -12.31 -1.20 23.46
CA PRO A 272 -12.68 -2.58 23.78
C PRO A 272 -11.50 -3.52 24.04
N PHE A 273 -10.47 -3.47 23.18
CA PHE A 273 -9.29 -4.32 23.33
C PHE A 273 -8.46 -4.00 24.57
N ILE A 274 -8.25 -2.71 24.86
CA ILE A 274 -7.47 -2.28 26.04
C ILE A 274 -8.21 -2.69 27.31
N LEU A 275 -9.53 -2.47 27.37
CA LEU A 275 -10.37 -2.92 28.48
C LEU A 275 -10.24 -4.42 28.73
N LYS A 276 -10.48 -5.23 27.68
CA LYS A 276 -10.36 -6.69 27.80
C LYS A 276 -8.95 -7.13 28.18
N TYR A 277 -7.91 -6.50 27.63
CA TYR A 277 -6.53 -6.82 27.98
C TYR A 277 -6.25 -6.57 29.46
N VAL A 278 -6.60 -5.38 29.96
CA VAL A 278 -6.38 -5.01 31.37
C VAL A 278 -7.16 -5.95 32.28
N LEU A 279 -8.45 -6.16 32.03
CA LEU A 279 -9.27 -7.07 32.82
C LEU A 279 -8.73 -8.51 32.81
N ASN A 280 -8.25 -9.00 31.67
CA ASN A 280 -7.61 -10.31 31.57
C ASN A 280 -6.35 -10.41 32.43
N GLN A 281 -5.50 -9.38 32.46
CA GLN A 281 -4.31 -9.34 33.32
C GLN A 281 -4.68 -9.30 34.80
N LEU A 282 -5.66 -8.48 35.17
CA LEU A 282 -6.11 -8.33 36.55
C LEU A 282 -6.73 -9.63 37.10
N VAL A 283 -7.55 -10.32 36.29
CA VAL A 283 -8.13 -11.61 36.69
C VAL A 283 -7.07 -12.71 36.79
N LYS A 284 -6.03 -12.68 35.96
CA LYS A 284 -4.93 -13.67 35.99
C LYS A 284 -3.97 -13.48 37.16
N SER A 285 -3.75 -12.26 37.63
CA SER A 285 -2.74 -11.97 38.65
C SER A 285 -3.06 -12.58 40.03
N SER A 286 -4.27 -13.10 40.24
CA SER A 286 -4.73 -13.72 41.51
C SER A 286 -4.63 -12.81 42.74
N LEU A 287 -4.41 -11.51 42.54
CA LEU A 287 -4.28 -10.52 43.60
C LEU A 287 -5.67 -10.03 44.04
N SER A 288 -6.05 -10.29 45.29
CA SER A 288 -7.25 -9.73 45.91
C SER A 288 -6.89 -9.01 47.21
N PRO A 289 -7.34 -7.75 47.42
CA PRO A 289 -8.12 -6.93 46.50
C PRO A 289 -7.26 -6.35 45.36
N ILE A 290 -7.86 -6.18 44.18
CA ILE A 290 -7.21 -5.56 43.04
C ILE A 290 -6.99 -4.08 43.37
N SER A 291 -5.77 -3.58 43.20
CA SER A 291 -5.43 -2.17 43.46
C SER A 291 -5.29 -1.35 42.17
N PRO A 292 -5.42 0.00 42.24
CA PRO A 292 -5.09 0.85 41.09
C PRO A 292 -3.66 0.69 40.58
N ASN A 293 -2.72 0.23 41.43
CA ASN A 293 -1.35 -0.05 40.99
C ASN A 293 -1.27 -1.27 40.07
N ALA A 294 -2.09 -2.30 40.32
CA ALA A 294 -2.17 -3.47 39.46
C ALA A 294 -2.68 -3.09 38.04
N VAL A 295 -3.55 -2.08 37.93
CA VAL A 295 -3.95 -1.52 36.63
C VAL A 295 -2.74 -0.93 35.91
N LYS A 296 -1.93 -0.12 36.59
CA LYS A 296 -0.72 0.48 36.00
C LYS A 296 0.28 -0.58 35.54
N GLU A 297 0.49 -1.62 36.33
CA GLU A 297 1.33 -2.77 35.94
C GLU A 297 0.80 -3.46 34.68
N ALA A 298 -0.52 -3.69 34.60
CA ALA A 298 -1.15 -4.23 33.39
C ALA A 298 -0.95 -3.33 32.17
N ILE A 299 -0.96 -1.99 32.34
CA ILE A 299 -0.66 -1.04 31.28
C ILE A 299 0.81 -1.09 30.85
N GLU A 300 1.76 -1.22 31.76
CA GLU A 300 3.18 -1.39 31.39
C GLU A 300 3.40 -2.70 30.62
N LEU A 301 2.73 -3.79 31.01
CA LEU A 301 2.71 -5.04 30.23
C LEU A 301 2.08 -4.82 28.84
N PHE A 302 1.03 -4.01 28.73
CA PHE A 302 0.44 -3.65 27.44
C PHE A 302 1.48 -2.96 26.53
N TYR A 303 2.24 -1.99 27.05
CA TYR A 303 3.29 -1.32 26.25
C TYR A 303 4.35 -2.28 25.75
N VAL A 304 4.71 -3.31 26.51
CA VAL A 304 5.71 -4.30 26.12
C VAL A 304 5.13 -5.30 25.12
N TYR A 305 4.03 -5.97 25.46
CA TYR A 305 3.52 -7.11 24.69
C TYR A 305 2.63 -6.70 23.52
N GLN A 306 2.05 -5.50 23.56
CA GLN A 306 1.14 -4.99 22.52
C GLN A 306 1.74 -3.82 21.74
N ALA A 307 3.05 -3.56 21.86
CA ALA A 307 3.77 -2.51 21.12
C ALA A 307 3.49 -2.54 19.61
N LYS A 308 3.49 -3.75 19.02
CA LYS A 308 3.21 -3.93 17.58
C LYS A 308 1.81 -3.45 17.18
N ASN A 309 0.81 -3.64 18.05
CA ASN A 309 -0.56 -3.19 17.78
C ASN A 309 -0.66 -1.66 17.84
N LEU A 310 -0.03 -1.04 18.84
CA LEU A 310 0.08 0.42 18.95
C LEU A 310 0.75 1.04 17.72
N ASP A 311 1.87 0.45 17.27
CA ASP A 311 2.60 0.93 16.10
C ASP A 311 1.81 0.76 14.81
N LYS A 312 1.06 -0.34 14.70
CA LYS A 312 0.20 -0.61 13.56
C LYS A 312 -0.96 0.38 13.51
N TRP A 313 -1.66 0.62 14.63
CA TRP A 313 -2.73 1.62 14.70
C TRP A 313 -2.19 3.01 14.38
N TRP A 314 -1.05 3.40 14.96
CA TRP A 314 -0.41 4.68 14.69
C TRP A 314 -0.01 4.88 13.23
N THR A 315 0.43 3.81 12.57
CA THR A 315 0.70 3.81 11.13
C THR A 315 -0.59 3.98 10.33
N MET A 316 -1.65 3.25 10.69
CA MET A 316 -2.95 3.30 10.02
C MET A 316 -3.68 4.65 10.20
N ILE A 317 -3.41 5.38 11.29
CA ILE A 317 -3.97 6.72 11.53
C ILE A 317 -3.58 7.73 10.43
N GLY A 318 -2.46 7.54 9.74
CA GLY A 318 -1.99 8.46 8.72
C GLY A 318 -1.33 9.72 9.31
N GLU A 319 -0.71 10.54 8.46
CA GLU A 319 -0.03 11.76 8.90
C GLU A 319 -1.02 12.79 9.42
N GLU A 320 -2.15 12.92 8.74
CA GLU A 320 -3.23 13.84 9.02
C GLU A 320 -3.76 13.63 10.45
N GLY A 321 -4.05 12.39 10.81
CA GLY A 321 -4.49 12.03 12.15
C GLY A 321 -3.40 12.22 13.20
N ARG A 322 -2.13 11.91 12.91
CA ARG A 322 -1.03 12.10 13.87
C ARG A 322 -0.80 13.57 14.23
N GLN A 323 -0.88 14.47 13.24
CA GLN A 323 -0.72 15.91 13.47
C GLN A 323 -1.87 16.49 14.28
N VAL A 324 -3.11 16.08 13.98
CA VAL A 324 -4.26 16.41 14.82
C VAL A 324 -4.09 15.87 16.24
N TYR A 325 -3.58 14.64 16.39
CA TYR A 325 -3.37 14.05 17.70
C TYR A 325 -2.36 14.84 18.54
N TYR A 326 -1.32 15.39 17.92
CA TYR A 326 -0.35 16.25 18.61
C TYR A 326 -0.95 17.55 19.12
N VAL A 327 -1.96 18.10 18.43
CA VAL A 327 -2.76 19.22 18.95
C VAL A 327 -3.59 18.76 20.16
N LEU A 328 -4.35 17.67 19.99
CA LEU A 328 -5.28 17.20 21.02
C LEU A 328 -4.55 16.71 22.30
N ARG A 329 -3.38 16.08 22.18
CA ARG A 329 -2.70 15.45 23.34
C ARG A 329 -2.21 16.45 24.38
N ASN A 330 -2.02 17.72 23.99
CA ASN A 330 -1.48 18.76 24.86
C ASN A 330 -2.52 19.33 25.84
N THR A 331 -3.78 18.91 25.72
CA THR A 331 -4.89 19.32 26.58
C THR A 331 -5.70 18.12 27.02
N ASN A 332 -6.26 18.20 28.22
CA ASN A 332 -7.21 17.20 28.74
C ASN A 332 -8.67 17.55 28.41
N ASP A 333 -8.92 18.78 27.96
CA ASP A 333 -10.26 19.31 27.74
C ASP A 333 -10.70 19.17 26.28
N TRP A 334 -12.01 19.16 26.09
CA TRP A 334 -12.65 19.19 24.78
C TRP A 334 -12.16 20.38 23.95
N GLN A 335 -11.78 20.10 22.70
CA GLN A 335 -11.36 21.09 21.72
C GLN A 335 -12.37 21.15 20.59
N SER A 336 -12.83 22.36 20.23
CA SER A 336 -13.75 22.50 19.11
C SER A 336 -13.09 22.14 17.78
N LEU A 337 -13.86 21.64 16.82
CA LEU A 337 -13.39 21.32 15.47
C LEU A 337 -12.65 22.51 14.86
N HIS A 338 -13.22 23.70 15.01
CA HIS A 338 -12.62 24.94 14.55
C HIS A 338 -11.25 25.20 15.21
N THR A 339 -11.15 25.04 16.53
CA THR A 339 -9.89 25.18 17.27
C THR A 339 -8.85 24.16 16.79
N VAL A 340 -9.25 22.90 16.62
CA VAL A 340 -8.35 21.84 16.15
C VAL A 340 -7.84 22.15 14.74
N VAL A 341 -8.74 22.45 13.81
CA VAL A 341 -8.40 22.80 12.42
C VAL A 341 -7.48 24.01 12.37
N GLN A 342 -7.72 25.05 13.17
CA GLN A 342 -6.85 26.22 13.26
C GLN A 342 -5.48 25.92 13.88
N SER A 343 -5.43 25.01 14.85
CA SER A 343 -4.20 24.65 15.57
C SER A 343 -3.32 23.69 14.76
N VAL A 344 -3.91 22.94 13.83
CA VAL A 344 -3.16 22.16 12.84
C VAL A 344 -2.52 23.15 11.87
N ASN A 345 -1.26 23.50 12.14
CA ASN A 345 -0.48 24.47 11.40
C ASN A 345 0.06 23.88 10.07
N ASN A 346 -0.83 23.24 9.30
CA ASN A 346 -0.51 22.67 7.99
C ASN A 346 -1.77 22.65 7.10
N LEU A 347 -1.78 23.49 6.05
CA LEU A 347 -2.90 23.67 5.13
C LEU A 347 -3.08 22.50 4.14
N THR A 348 -2.13 21.56 4.06
CA THR A 348 -2.27 20.33 3.26
C THR A 348 -2.86 19.17 4.05
N ILE A 349 -3.04 19.34 5.36
CA ILE A 349 -3.64 18.33 6.23
C ILE A 349 -5.14 18.55 6.28
N ASP A 350 -5.88 17.55 5.81
CA ASP A 350 -7.29 17.45 6.12
C ASP A 350 -7.45 17.04 7.58
N ALA A 351 -7.56 18.05 8.46
CA ALA A 351 -7.72 17.83 9.89
C ALA A 351 -9.04 17.11 10.23
N GLN A 352 -10.09 17.24 9.40
CA GLN A 352 -11.34 16.52 9.59
C GLN A 352 -11.16 15.03 9.30
N GLU A 353 -10.44 14.69 8.22
CA GLU A 353 -10.08 13.32 7.92
C GLU A 353 -9.11 12.73 8.96
N GLY A 354 -8.19 13.54 9.47
CA GLY A 354 -7.36 13.18 10.61
C GLY A 354 -8.15 12.86 11.88
N LEU A 355 -9.14 13.70 12.23
CA LEU A 355 -10.02 13.49 13.39
C LEU A 355 -10.84 12.20 13.25
N LYS A 356 -11.44 11.99 12.07
CA LYS A 356 -12.12 10.75 11.72
C LYS A 356 -11.21 9.54 11.94
N SER A 357 -10.02 9.55 11.35
CA SER A 357 -9.03 8.49 11.48
C SER A 357 -8.63 8.19 12.93
N LEU A 358 -8.46 9.22 13.76
CA LEU A 358 -8.19 9.08 15.19
C LEU A 358 -9.36 8.46 15.95
N CYS A 359 -10.58 8.88 15.67
CA CYS A 359 -11.78 8.31 16.28
C CYS A 359 -12.00 6.86 15.86
N TYR A 360 -11.71 6.52 14.60
CA TYR A 360 -11.79 5.15 14.08
C TYR A 360 -10.86 4.17 14.80
N HIS A 361 -9.69 4.65 15.20
CA HIS A 361 -8.72 3.87 15.97
C HIS A 361 -8.86 4.08 17.49
N GLY A 362 -9.83 4.90 17.92
CA GLY A 362 -10.12 5.26 19.30
C GLY A 362 -8.98 5.94 20.04
N PHE A 363 -8.13 6.67 19.31
CA PHE A 363 -7.15 7.60 19.88
C PHE A 363 -7.80 8.93 20.28
N ALA A 364 -8.92 9.29 19.65
CA ALA A 364 -9.74 10.43 20.02
C ALA A 364 -11.22 10.05 20.12
N VAL A 365 -11.99 10.84 20.84
CA VAL A 365 -13.46 10.77 20.89
C VAL A 365 -14.02 12.14 20.53
N HIS A 366 -15.26 12.15 20.04
CA HIS A 366 -15.99 13.37 19.72
C HIS A 366 -17.30 13.47 20.54
N ASP A 367 -17.89 14.66 20.56
CA ASP A 367 -19.27 14.83 21.02
C ASP A 367 -20.26 14.32 19.97
N LYS A 368 -21.53 14.13 20.35
CA LYS A 368 -22.55 13.50 19.48
C LYS A 368 -22.79 14.24 18.15
N ILE A 369 -22.35 15.50 18.04
CA ILE A 369 -22.55 16.36 16.87
C ILE A 369 -21.25 16.64 16.11
N TYR A 370 -20.14 15.96 16.45
CA TYR A 370 -18.83 16.08 15.78
C TYR A 370 -18.28 17.51 15.77
N GLN A 371 -18.59 18.29 16.80
CA GLN A 371 -18.11 19.67 16.96
C GLN A 371 -16.97 19.78 17.96
N ASN A 372 -16.83 18.83 18.87
CA ASN A 372 -15.80 18.85 19.89
C ASN A 372 -15.09 17.50 19.96
N TYR A 373 -13.77 17.52 20.20
CA TYR A 373 -12.90 16.36 20.20
C TYR A 373 -11.93 16.38 21.38
N ARG A 374 -11.52 15.22 21.87
CA ARG A 374 -10.44 15.08 22.86
C ARG A 374 -9.70 13.76 22.67
N VAL A 375 -8.49 13.66 23.23
CA VAL A 375 -7.78 12.37 23.30
C VAL A 375 -8.59 11.38 24.13
N ASN A 376 -8.64 10.15 23.64
CA ASN A 376 -9.31 9.05 24.31
C ASN A 376 -8.31 8.24 25.11
N GLY A 377 -8.54 8.04 26.41
CA GLY A 377 -7.69 7.22 27.27
C GLY A 377 -6.28 7.78 27.53
N GLU A 378 -5.83 7.70 28.77
CA GLU A 378 -4.49 8.16 29.14
C GLU A 378 -3.38 7.28 28.55
N LEU A 379 -3.67 6.00 28.29
CA LEU A 379 -2.73 5.05 27.71
C LEU A 379 -2.11 5.59 26.42
N PHE A 380 -2.94 6.04 25.47
CA PHE A 380 -2.44 6.55 24.19
C PHE A 380 -1.62 7.83 24.36
N ARG A 381 -2.04 8.72 25.28
CA ARG A 381 -1.31 9.97 25.55
C ARG A 381 0.09 9.66 26.08
N ILE A 382 0.19 8.89 27.17
CA ILE A 382 1.46 8.51 27.80
C ILE A 382 2.35 7.76 26.81
N TRP A 383 1.79 6.77 26.09
CA TRP A 383 2.51 6.02 25.08
C TRP A 383 3.12 6.95 24.03
N SER A 384 2.34 7.88 23.48
CA SER A 384 2.80 8.82 22.47
C SER A 384 3.91 9.74 23.00
N MET A 385 3.83 10.15 24.28
CA MET A 385 4.84 11.01 24.90
C MET A 385 6.15 10.26 25.19
N LYS A 386 6.06 9.01 25.66
CA LYS A 386 7.23 8.15 25.91
C LYS A 386 7.97 7.82 24.61
N LYS A 387 7.22 7.54 23.54
CA LYS A 387 7.78 7.13 22.24
C LYS A 387 8.26 8.30 21.38
N TYR A 388 7.58 9.44 21.48
CA TYR A 388 7.87 10.66 20.72
C TYR A 388 8.10 11.80 21.73
N GLN A 389 9.37 11.99 22.15
CA GLN A 389 9.76 12.97 23.18
C GLN A 389 9.22 14.38 22.88
N LEU A 390 8.86 15.10 23.95
CA LEU A 390 8.38 16.49 23.91
C LEU A 390 9.35 17.40 23.14
N SER A 391 8.84 18.13 22.16
CA SER A 391 9.31 19.48 21.90
C SER A 391 8.09 20.41 21.96
N PRO A 392 8.06 21.37 22.91
CA PRO A 392 7.16 22.50 22.80
C PRO A 392 7.59 23.25 21.54
N ILE A 393 6.69 23.34 20.56
CA ILE A 393 6.90 24.21 19.41
C ILE A 393 7.00 25.64 19.97
N ASN A 394 8.19 26.24 19.85
CA ASN A 394 8.42 27.64 20.20
C ASN A 394 7.40 28.51 19.48
N VAL A 395 6.61 29.23 20.28
CA VAL A 395 5.81 30.36 19.84
C VAL A 395 6.76 31.55 19.66
N CYS A 396 6.65 32.20 18.49
CA CYS A 396 7.22 33.48 18.08
C CYS A 396 8.71 33.54 17.74
N GLU A 397 9.00 33.33 16.45
CA GLU A 397 9.41 34.47 15.61
C GLU A 397 8.78 34.32 14.23
N VAL A 398 7.89 35.25 13.89
CA VAL A 398 7.26 35.34 12.58
C VAL A 398 8.34 35.65 11.55
N LYS A 399 8.75 34.65 10.78
CA LYS A 399 9.32 34.84 9.44
C LYS A 399 8.48 34.04 8.46
N HIS A 400 7.62 34.79 7.79
CA HIS A 400 6.82 34.45 6.61
C HIS A 400 7.12 33.09 5.93
N THR A 401 6.20 32.16 6.14
CA THR A 401 5.63 31.18 5.18
C THR A 401 6.52 30.72 4.01
N SER A 402 6.99 29.47 4.07
CA SER A 402 7.42 28.72 2.89
C SER A 402 7.33 27.19 3.08
N SER A 403 6.11 26.65 3.16
CA SER A 403 5.83 25.22 2.86
C SER A 403 4.34 24.99 2.64
N LEU A 404 3.88 25.31 1.42
CA LEU A 404 2.56 24.98 0.90
C LEU A 404 2.69 24.35 -0.50
N ARG A 405 3.70 23.49 -0.73
CA ARG A 405 4.04 22.98 -2.08
C ARG A 405 4.61 21.56 -1.95
N GLN A 406 4.01 20.51 -2.48
CA GLN A 406 3.22 20.39 -3.70
C GLN A 406 1.97 19.52 -3.47
N ILE A 407 0.81 20.15 -3.25
CA ILE A 407 -0.46 19.68 -3.82
C ILE A 407 -0.67 20.61 -5.01
N VAL A 408 -0.40 20.12 -6.22
CA VAL A 408 -0.19 20.99 -7.38
C VAL A 408 1.01 21.92 -7.12
N GLN A 409 1.86 22.20 -8.09
CA GLN A 409 2.90 23.19 -7.86
C GLN A 409 2.28 24.59 -7.93
N MET A 410 1.48 24.96 -6.92
CA MET A 410 0.88 26.28 -6.81
C MET A 410 1.98 27.30 -6.49
N LEU A 411 2.06 28.31 -7.35
CA LEU A 411 2.84 29.51 -7.18
C LEU A 411 2.44 30.19 -5.87
N THR A 412 3.41 30.54 -5.01
CA THR A 412 3.12 31.36 -3.83
C THR A 412 2.56 32.68 -4.30
N ARG A 413 1.80 33.41 -3.48
CA ARG A 413 1.27 34.73 -3.88
C ARG A 413 2.33 35.67 -4.45
N VAL A 414 3.57 35.60 -3.95
CA VAL A 414 4.70 36.39 -4.46
C VAL A 414 5.18 35.88 -5.82
N GLN A 415 5.33 34.57 -5.98
CA GLN A 415 5.83 33.98 -7.22
C GLN A 415 4.79 33.99 -8.34
N TYR A 416 3.51 33.85 -8.01
CA TYR A 416 2.39 34.01 -8.93
C TYR A 416 2.40 35.44 -9.50
N LYS A 417 2.47 36.43 -8.62
CA LYS A 417 2.53 37.85 -9.01
C LYS A 417 3.81 38.17 -9.79
N ASN A 418 4.94 37.56 -9.44
CA ASN A 418 6.19 37.72 -10.17
C ASN A 418 6.07 37.13 -11.58
N LEU A 419 5.61 35.89 -11.71
CA LEU A 419 5.39 35.23 -13.00
C LEU A 419 4.39 36.01 -13.85
N GLN A 420 3.30 36.51 -13.27
CA GLN A 420 2.32 37.34 -13.97
C GLN A 420 2.94 38.63 -14.53
N ASN A 421 3.73 39.35 -13.73
CA ASN A 421 4.41 40.57 -14.19
C ASN A 421 5.45 40.27 -15.28
N VAL A 422 6.19 39.17 -15.13
CA VAL A 422 7.20 38.76 -16.11
C VAL A 422 6.54 38.35 -17.42
N LEU A 423 5.45 37.58 -17.40
CA LEU A 423 4.69 37.25 -18.61
C LEU A 423 4.06 38.49 -19.27
N LEU A 424 3.51 39.42 -18.48
CA LEU A 424 2.95 40.68 -19.01
C LEU A 424 4.01 41.56 -19.67
N SER A 425 5.21 41.62 -19.11
CA SER A 425 6.33 42.37 -19.70
C SER A 425 6.94 41.67 -20.92
N ALA A 426 7.03 40.33 -20.90
CA ALA A 426 7.59 39.53 -22.00
C ALA A 426 6.65 39.44 -23.20
N PHE A 427 5.33 39.49 -22.96
CA PHE A 427 4.27 39.40 -23.96
C PHE A 427 3.29 40.57 -23.81
N PRO A 428 3.67 41.81 -24.22
CA PRO A 428 2.86 43.01 -24.00
C PRO A 428 1.66 43.14 -24.95
N SER A 429 1.43 42.17 -25.84
CA SER A 429 0.24 42.10 -26.70
C SER A 429 -0.40 40.71 -26.62
N GLU A 430 -1.73 40.68 -26.73
CA GLU A 430 -2.53 39.46 -26.69
C GLU A 430 -2.19 38.49 -27.83
N GLU A 431 -1.84 39.03 -29.00
CA GLU A 431 -1.41 38.23 -30.15
C GLU A 431 -0.11 37.45 -29.87
N ASN A 432 0.87 38.10 -29.23
CA ASN A 432 2.14 37.46 -28.88
C ASN A 432 1.96 36.39 -27.79
N LEU A 433 1.08 36.64 -26.83
CA LEU A 433 0.72 35.66 -25.80
C LEU A 433 -0.01 34.46 -26.41
N THR A 434 -0.92 34.72 -27.35
CA THR A 434 -1.67 33.67 -28.07
C THR A 434 -0.73 32.77 -28.87
N GLN A 435 0.25 33.34 -29.57
CA GLN A 435 1.25 32.56 -30.31
C GLN A 435 2.10 31.70 -29.37
N MET A 436 2.56 32.24 -28.24
CA MET A 436 3.33 31.46 -27.26
C MET A 436 2.55 30.28 -26.71
N VAL A 437 1.27 30.47 -26.35
CA VAL A 437 0.41 29.37 -25.86
C VAL A 437 0.13 28.36 -26.97
N ARG A 438 -0.11 28.82 -28.20
CA ARG A 438 -0.43 27.95 -29.33
C ARG A 438 0.74 27.08 -29.77
N PHE A 439 1.93 27.65 -29.87
CA PHE A 439 3.11 26.93 -30.35
C PHE A 439 3.90 26.27 -29.21
N GLY A 440 3.91 26.87 -28.02
CA GLY A 440 4.68 26.39 -26.87
C GLY A 440 3.94 25.40 -25.98
N LEU A 441 2.61 25.53 -25.85
CA LEU A 441 1.79 24.64 -25.00
C LEU A 441 0.80 23.77 -25.79
N ASN A 442 0.71 23.98 -27.10
CA ASN A 442 -0.26 23.34 -28.01
C ASN A 442 -1.73 23.58 -27.61
N GLU A 443 -2.02 24.75 -27.02
CA GLU A 443 -3.37 25.10 -26.54
C GLU A 443 -3.97 26.31 -27.26
N ASN A 444 -5.26 26.58 -27.05
CA ASN A 444 -5.92 27.80 -27.54
C ASN A 444 -6.13 28.78 -26.39
N LEU A 445 -5.44 29.93 -26.42
CA LEU A 445 -5.53 30.95 -25.36
C LEU A 445 -6.98 31.37 -25.08
N ALA A 446 -7.80 31.62 -26.11
CA ALA A 446 -9.18 32.05 -25.91
C ALA A 446 -10.08 30.97 -25.29
N ALA A 447 -9.70 29.70 -25.40
CA ALA A 447 -10.44 28.58 -24.80
C ALA A 447 -10.07 28.35 -23.32
N ILE A 448 -8.83 28.68 -22.93
CA ILE A 448 -8.31 28.41 -21.58
C ILE A 448 -8.19 29.67 -20.70
N ALA A 449 -8.13 30.85 -21.32
CA ALA A 449 -8.04 32.15 -20.68
C ALA A 449 -8.99 33.14 -21.39
N GLY A 450 -10.15 33.40 -20.78
CA GLY A 450 -11.23 34.23 -21.33
C GLY A 450 -11.37 35.60 -20.66
N GLY A 451 -10.24 36.23 -20.33
CA GLY A 451 -10.19 37.54 -19.69
C GLY A 451 -10.59 38.69 -20.62
N ARG A 452 -11.02 39.81 -20.05
CA ARG A 452 -11.45 40.99 -20.82
C ARG A 452 -10.30 41.88 -21.27
N ASN A 453 -9.08 41.60 -20.80
CA ASN A 453 -7.86 42.32 -21.11
C ASN A 453 -6.65 41.41 -20.90
N LEU A 454 -5.48 41.84 -21.38
CA LEU A 454 -4.24 41.06 -21.34
C LEU A 454 -3.84 40.63 -19.91
N THR A 455 -4.05 41.49 -18.91
CA THR A 455 -3.76 41.19 -17.50
C THR A 455 -4.61 40.05 -16.96
N GLU A 456 -5.90 40.05 -17.28
CA GLU A 456 -6.82 38.95 -16.94
C GLU A 456 -6.46 37.68 -17.72
N ASN A 457 -6.09 37.79 -19.01
CA ASN A 457 -5.67 36.63 -19.81
C ASN A 457 -4.41 35.95 -19.25
N VAL A 458 -3.40 36.73 -18.84
CA VAL A 458 -2.19 36.16 -18.20
C VAL A 458 -2.51 35.56 -16.83
N PHE A 459 -3.41 36.18 -16.06
CA PHE A 459 -3.86 35.64 -14.79
C PHE A 459 -4.54 34.27 -14.98
N TYR A 460 -5.55 34.19 -15.85
CA TYR A 460 -6.27 32.94 -16.08
C TYR A 460 -5.40 31.86 -16.73
N LEU A 461 -4.43 32.23 -17.56
CA LEU A 461 -3.46 31.30 -18.12
C LEU A 461 -2.58 30.66 -17.04
N ILE A 462 -2.09 31.44 -16.06
CA ILE A 462 -1.30 30.91 -14.94
C ILE A 462 -2.19 30.03 -14.05
N GLN A 463 -3.42 30.47 -13.76
CA GLN A 463 -4.36 29.69 -12.96
C GLN A 463 -4.71 28.34 -13.61
N TRP A 464 -4.91 28.32 -14.93
CA TRP A 464 -5.12 27.10 -15.70
C TRP A 464 -3.87 26.21 -15.69
N ALA A 465 -2.68 26.78 -15.86
CA ALA A 465 -1.44 26.02 -15.80
C ALA A 465 -1.21 25.41 -14.40
N GLU A 466 -1.62 26.11 -13.34
CA GLU A 466 -1.65 25.54 -12.00
C GLU A 466 -2.66 24.41 -11.89
N SER A 467 -3.94 24.60 -12.28
CA SER A 467 -4.97 23.57 -12.11
C SER A 467 -4.66 22.27 -12.85
N GLU A 468 -3.97 22.36 -13.99
CA GLU A 468 -3.55 21.22 -14.80
C GLU A 468 -2.15 20.67 -14.42
N GLY A 469 -1.45 21.31 -13.47
CA GLY A 469 -0.09 20.94 -13.08
C GLY A 469 0.99 21.23 -14.14
N ARG A 470 0.71 22.13 -15.07
CA ARG A 470 1.54 22.49 -16.24
C ARG A 470 2.29 23.83 -16.07
N THR A 471 2.45 24.32 -14.83
CA THR A 471 3.16 25.58 -14.53
C THR A 471 4.61 25.58 -15.04
N GLU A 472 5.31 24.45 -14.91
CA GLU A 472 6.68 24.29 -15.42
C GLU A 472 6.73 24.37 -16.95
N GLU A 473 5.79 23.70 -17.64
CA GLU A 473 5.67 23.78 -19.10
C GLU A 473 5.40 25.22 -19.56
N LEU A 474 4.54 25.97 -18.87
CA LEU A 474 4.26 27.39 -19.17
C LEU A 474 5.53 28.25 -19.07
N ILE A 475 6.34 28.04 -18.04
CA ILE A 475 7.59 28.81 -17.83
C ILE A 475 8.63 28.43 -18.89
N ILE A 476 8.74 27.15 -19.24
CA ILE A 476 9.66 26.67 -20.29
C ILE A 476 9.23 27.20 -21.66
N ALA A 477 7.95 27.14 -22.00
CA ALA A 477 7.40 27.66 -23.24
C ALA A 477 7.66 29.17 -23.40
N ALA A 478 7.38 29.95 -22.35
CA ALA A 478 7.65 31.39 -22.33
C ALA A 478 9.14 31.70 -22.51
N ARG A 479 10.04 30.94 -21.86
CA ARG A 479 11.49 31.10 -21.98
C ARG A 479 12.00 30.76 -23.38
N ASN A 480 11.48 29.70 -24.00
CA ASN A 480 11.88 29.30 -25.35
C ASN A 480 11.47 30.33 -26.40
N GLU A 481 10.30 30.96 -26.24
CA GLU A 481 9.80 32.00 -27.14
C GLU A 481 10.57 33.33 -26.98
N LYS A 482 11.03 33.65 -25.76
CA LYS A 482 11.83 34.87 -25.46
C LYS A 482 13.16 34.52 -24.74
N PRO A 483 14.11 33.85 -25.42
CA PRO A 483 15.30 33.27 -24.79
C PRO A 483 16.30 34.29 -24.24
N ARG A 484 16.19 35.56 -24.66
CA ARG A 484 17.02 36.69 -24.19
C ARG A 484 16.37 37.51 -23.07
N ASN A 485 15.16 37.18 -22.63
CA ASN A 485 14.50 37.90 -21.53
C ASN A 485 15.09 37.44 -20.18
N ALA A 486 15.84 38.33 -19.52
CA ALA A 486 16.54 38.03 -18.27
C ALA A 486 15.58 37.71 -17.11
N MET A 487 14.40 38.35 -17.07
CA MET A 487 13.41 38.12 -16.01
C MET A 487 12.76 36.74 -16.12
N LEU A 488 12.52 36.24 -17.34
CA LEU A 488 12.04 34.86 -17.56
C LEU A 488 13.08 33.80 -17.16
N ARG A 489 14.37 34.09 -17.36
CA ARG A 489 15.46 33.20 -16.92
C ARG A 489 15.56 33.15 -15.40
N GLU A 490 15.51 34.31 -14.75
CA GLU A 490 15.57 34.42 -13.29
C GLU A 490 14.37 33.73 -12.61
N VAL A 491 13.15 33.91 -13.13
CA VAL A 491 11.95 33.21 -12.64
C VAL A 491 12.07 31.70 -12.83
N ALA A 492 12.62 31.24 -13.96
CA ALA A 492 12.85 29.81 -14.20
C ALA A 492 13.89 29.23 -13.23
N GLU A 493 14.98 29.95 -12.93
CA GLU A 493 15.99 29.50 -11.96
C GLU A 493 15.45 29.46 -10.53
N GLN A 494 14.67 30.47 -10.13
CA GLN A 494 14.04 30.53 -8.80
C GLN A 494 12.97 29.45 -8.58
N LEU A 495 12.28 29.03 -9.64
CA LEU A 495 11.19 28.05 -9.56
C LEU A 495 11.62 26.62 -9.88
N LEU A 496 12.72 26.42 -10.62
CA LEU A 496 13.15 25.10 -11.11
C LEU A 496 14.47 24.59 -10.47
N LEU A 497 15.25 25.41 -9.75
CA LEU A 497 16.62 25.04 -9.28
C LEU A 497 16.96 25.40 -7.80
N ALA A 498 16.00 25.63 -6.91
CA ALA A 498 16.33 25.94 -5.50
C ALA A 498 16.96 24.73 -4.74
N PRO A 499 18.14 24.89 -4.09
CA PRO A 499 18.73 23.85 -3.23
C PRO A 499 18.02 23.80 -1.87
N VAL A 500 17.81 22.59 -1.33
CA VAL A 500 17.29 22.39 0.04
C VAL A 500 18.45 21.94 0.93
N GLU A 501 18.84 22.75 1.92
CA GLU A 501 19.68 22.30 3.05
C GLU A 501 18.82 21.55 4.10
N PRO A 502 19.36 20.55 4.82
CA PRO A 502 18.58 19.73 5.74
C PRO A 502 18.53 20.29 7.16
N GLU A 503 17.33 20.52 7.71
CA GLU A 503 17.07 20.62 9.17
C GLU A 503 16.38 19.36 9.71
N GLU A 504 16.79 18.94 10.91
CA GLU A 504 16.34 17.73 11.61
C GLU A 504 14.90 17.86 12.16
N GLY A 505 14.00 16.93 11.78
CA GLY A 505 12.71 16.78 12.46
C GLY A 505 11.46 16.35 11.66
N ALA A 506 11.58 15.85 10.41
CA ALA A 506 10.42 15.52 9.58
C ALA A 506 9.82 14.11 9.82
N PHE A 507 8.49 14.03 9.95
CA PHE A 507 7.69 12.83 10.29
C PHE A 507 7.43 11.86 9.13
N GLU A 508 7.57 12.28 7.87
CA GLU A 508 7.82 11.36 6.77
C GLU A 508 9.30 11.05 6.73
N ARG A 509 9.65 9.92 7.34
CA ARG A 509 11.02 9.44 7.23
C ARG A 509 11.15 8.85 5.84
N LEU A 510 11.86 9.54 4.95
CA LEU A 510 12.61 8.87 3.89
C LEU A 510 13.42 7.76 4.58
N VAL A 511 12.89 6.53 4.55
CA VAL A 511 13.56 5.36 5.13
C VAL A 511 14.92 5.19 4.47
N LEU A 512 14.99 5.56 3.19
CA LEU A 512 16.16 5.57 2.35
C LEU A 512 16.25 6.96 1.73
N LYS A 513 17.03 7.85 2.35
CA LYS A 513 17.19 9.25 1.93
C LYS A 513 17.69 9.42 0.49
N SER A 514 18.30 8.38 -0.10
CA SER A 514 18.78 8.33 -1.48
C SER A 514 17.70 8.01 -2.52
N VAL A 515 16.51 7.57 -2.11
CA VAL A 515 15.44 7.14 -3.02
C VAL A 515 14.45 8.28 -3.25
N ARG A 516 14.39 8.77 -4.49
CA ARG A 516 13.46 9.84 -4.88
C ARG A 516 12.09 9.26 -5.26
N PHE A 517 11.06 10.08 -5.12
CA PHE A 517 9.74 9.75 -5.65
C PHE A 517 9.75 9.95 -7.16
N ASN A 518 9.78 8.85 -7.92
CA ASN A 518 9.83 8.89 -9.38
C ASN A 518 8.42 8.86 -9.98
N ASN A 519 8.19 9.69 -11.00
CA ASN A 519 6.96 9.68 -11.78
C ASN A 519 6.78 8.30 -12.46
N VAL A 520 5.60 7.69 -12.38
CA VAL A 520 5.37 6.33 -12.89
C VAL A 520 5.61 6.21 -14.40
N ALA A 521 5.27 7.23 -15.19
CA ALA A 521 5.51 7.23 -16.63
C ALA A 521 7.02 7.32 -16.93
N GLN A 522 7.73 8.24 -16.27
CA GLN A 522 9.17 8.41 -16.41
C GLN A 522 9.95 7.17 -15.92
N TRP A 523 9.52 6.56 -14.82
CA TRP A 523 10.12 5.33 -14.31
C TRP A 523 9.94 4.15 -15.28
N ARG A 524 8.77 4.04 -15.93
CA ARG A 524 8.54 3.04 -16.99
C ARG A 524 9.37 3.32 -18.23
N GLU A 525 9.53 4.59 -18.61
CA GLU A 525 10.36 5.00 -19.73
C GLU A 525 11.84 4.64 -19.46
N TRP A 526 12.39 5.00 -18.30
CA TRP A 526 13.75 4.64 -17.90
C TRP A 526 13.96 3.13 -17.83
N MET A 527 13.03 2.39 -17.22
CA MET A 527 13.09 0.92 -17.22
C MET A 527 13.12 0.37 -18.65
N GLY A 528 12.22 0.89 -19.50
CA GLY A 528 12.11 0.53 -20.91
C GLY A 528 13.39 0.82 -21.69
N MET A 529 14.08 1.92 -21.38
CA MET A 529 15.39 2.24 -21.97
C MET A 529 16.49 1.31 -21.46
N CYS A 530 16.52 1.02 -20.16
CA CYS A 530 17.55 0.20 -19.55
C CYS A 530 17.53 -1.25 -20.07
N GLU A 531 16.34 -1.84 -20.26
CA GLU A 531 16.24 -3.24 -20.75
C GLU A 531 16.79 -3.44 -22.16
N LEU A 532 16.82 -2.39 -22.99
CA LEU A 532 17.28 -2.46 -24.39
C LEU A 532 18.78 -2.66 -24.50
N ALA A 533 19.53 -2.11 -23.54
CA ALA A 533 20.99 -2.17 -23.49
C ALA A 533 21.52 -3.52 -22.98
N ILE A 534 20.65 -4.43 -22.51
CA ILE A 534 21.06 -5.68 -21.85
C ILE A 534 21.07 -6.84 -22.85
N CYS A 535 22.09 -7.68 -22.73
CA CYS A 535 22.25 -8.88 -23.52
C CYS A 535 22.58 -10.10 -22.67
N GLN A 536 22.23 -11.27 -23.19
CA GLN A 536 22.78 -12.53 -22.71
C GLN A 536 24.10 -12.78 -23.42
N ILE A 537 25.17 -12.99 -22.66
CA ILE A 537 26.46 -13.46 -23.17
C ILE A 537 26.44 -14.98 -23.12
N ARG A 538 26.71 -15.63 -24.25
CA ARG A 538 26.70 -17.09 -24.35
C ARG A 538 27.94 -17.60 -25.08
N ILE A 539 28.63 -18.51 -24.40
CA ILE A 539 29.70 -19.35 -24.94
C ILE A 539 29.16 -20.79 -24.91
N PRO A 540 28.76 -21.36 -26.06
CA PRO A 540 28.11 -22.67 -26.11
C PRO A 540 28.89 -23.75 -25.37
N GLY A 541 28.24 -24.40 -24.39
CA GLY A 541 28.80 -25.49 -23.60
C GLY A 541 29.83 -25.08 -22.54
N ILE A 542 30.11 -23.78 -22.38
CA ILE A 542 31.15 -23.28 -21.47
C ILE A 542 30.56 -22.34 -20.42
N THR A 543 29.91 -21.26 -20.84
CA THR A 543 29.40 -20.25 -19.89
C THR A 543 28.20 -19.50 -20.47
N VAL A 544 27.27 -19.14 -19.58
CA VAL A 544 26.23 -18.14 -19.84
C VAL A 544 26.37 -17.05 -18.79
N GLY A 545 26.22 -15.80 -19.21
CA GLY A 545 26.24 -14.63 -18.34
C GLY A 545 25.33 -13.53 -18.88
N THR A 546 25.30 -12.42 -18.16
CA THR A 546 24.61 -11.20 -18.55
C THR A 546 25.65 -10.12 -18.85
N GLY A 547 25.42 -9.30 -19.86
CA GLY A 547 26.21 -8.10 -20.14
C GLY A 547 25.33 -6.95 -20.60
N PHE A 548 25.89 -5.75 -20.66
CA PHE A 548 25.14 -4.55 -21.04
C PHE A 548 26.00 -3.55 -21.78
N LEU A 549 25.39 -2.77 -22.68
CA LEU A 549 26.07 -1.72 -23.43
C LEU A 549 26.43 -0.55 -22.51
N VAL A 550 27.66 -0.07 -22.65
CA VAL A 550 28.19 1.15 -22.01
C VAL A 550 28.76 2.15 -23.02
N GLY A 551 28.52 1.89 -24.31
CA GLY A 551 28.88 2.73 -25.44
C GLY A 551 28.29 2.18 -26.74
N VAL A 552 28.51 2.86 -27.87
CA VAL A 552 27.98 2.43 -29.18
C VAL A 552 28.32 0.99 -29.57
N ASP A 553 29.51 0.51 -29.21
CA ASP A 553 30.03 -0.83 -29.51
C ASP A 553 30.73 -1.51 -28.32
N LEU A 554 30.54 -0.97 -27.12
CA LEU A 554 31.19 -1.44 -25.89
C LEU A 554 30.19 -2.13 -24.96
N VAL A 555 30.44 -3.39 -24.63
CA VAL A 555 29.67 -4.18 -23.66
C VAL A 555 30.49 -4.47 -22.42
N MET A 556 29.91 -4.26 -21.25
CA MET A 556 30.51 -4.65 -19.97
C MET A 556 29.88 -5.93 -19.42
N THR A 557 30.70 -6.77 -18.76
CA THR A 557 30.33 -8.01 -18.07
C THR A 557 31.38 -8.32 -17.00
N ASN A 558 31.24 -9.40 -16.23
CA ASN A 558 32.33 -9.92 -15.43
C ASN A 558 33.46 -10.55 -16.27
N TYR A 559 34.69 -10.46 -15.80
CA TYR A 559 35.84 -11.07 -16.47
C TYR A 559 35.75 -12.60 -16.46
N HIS A 560 35.31 -13.23 -15.37
CA HIS A 560 35.18 -14.69 -15.31
C HIS A 560 34.23 -15.24 -16.40
N VAL A 561 33.20 -14.48 -16.80
CA VAL A 561 32.25 -14.86 -17.88
C VAL A 561 32.95 -15.02 -19.23
N ILE A 562 34.01 -14.23 -19.48
CA ILE A 562 34.76 -14.21 -20.76
C ILE A 562 36.17 -14.79 -20.65
N SER A 563 36.60 -15.19 -19.45
CA SER A 563 37.97 -15.60 -19.18
C SER A 563 38.42 -16.77 -20.07
N SER A 564 37.53 -17.71 -20.36
CA SER A 564 37.80 -18.82 -21.29
C SER A 564 38.09 -18.35 -22.71
N ALA A 565 37.43 -17.29 -23.18
CA ALA A 565 37.68 -16.65 -24.47
C ALA A 565 39.00 -15.87 -24.50
N HIS A 566 39.40 -15.25 -23.38
CA HIS A 566 40.68 -14.54 -23.29
C HIS A 566 41.87 -15.50 -23.36
N HIS A 567 41.81 -16.64 -22.68
CA HIS A 567 42.89 -17.63 -22.69
C HIS A 567 42.93 -18.51 -23.95
N ASN A 568 41.86 -18.53 -24.76
CA ASN A 568 41.77 -19.35 -25.97
C ASN A 568 41.10 -18.59 -27.13
N PRO A 569 41.88 -18.13 -28.13
CA PRO A 569 41.35 -17.40 -29.30
C PRO A 569 40.32 -18.17 -30.14
N SER A 570 40.25 -19.50 -30.03
CA SER A 570 39.20 -20.27 -30.71
C SER A 570 37.84 -20.10 -30.03
N ILE A 571 37.83 -19.91 -28.71
CA ILE A 571 36.62 -19.69 -27.90
C ILE A 571 36.08 -18.28 -28.12
N SER A 572 36.94 -17.27 -28.32
CA SER A 572 36.50 -15.88 -28.58
C SER A 572 35.58 -15.77 -29.80
N ARG A 573 35.79 -16.61 -30.82
CA ARG A 573 34.94 -16.69 -32.03
C ARG A 573 33.55 -17.29 -31.77
N MET A 574 33.38 -18.00 -30.66
CA MET A 574 32.12 -18.64 -30.26
C MET A 574 31.27 -17.75 -29.35
N VAL A 575 31.83 -16.65 -28.84
CA VAL A 575 31.10 -15.72 -27.96
C VAL A 575 30.00 -15.04 -28.75
N THR A 576 28.77 -15.17 -28.25
CA THR A 576 27.59 -14.50 -28.80
C THR A 576 26.96 -13.60 -27.76
N LEU A 577 26.62 -12.38 -28.17
CA LEU A 577 25.87 -11.42 -27.39
C LEU A 577 24.45 -11.35 -27.96
N ARG A 578 23.46 -11.77 -27.17
CA ARG A 578 22.06 -11.93 -27.59
C ARG A 578 21.23 -10.82 -26.96
N PHE A 579 20.91 -9.80 -27.75
CA PHE A 579 20.00 -8.72 -27.36
C PHE A 579 18.56 -9.11 -27.66
N ASP A 580 17.61 -8.40 -27.04
CA ASP A 580 16.16 -8.56 -27.24
C ASP A 580 15.61 -9.94 -26.83
N TYR A 581 16.39 -10.73 -26.07
CA TYR A 581 15.98 -12.03 -25.56
C TYR A 581 15.09 -11.90 -24.31
N LYS A 582 13.81 -11.60 -24.51
CA LYS A 582 12.79 -11.41 -23.46
C LYS A 582 11.46 -12.09 -23.81
N THR A 583 10.61 -12.32 -22.81
CA THR A 583 9.25 -12.87 -23.02
C THR A 583 8.28 -11.80 -23.49
N ASP A 584 7.35 -12.15 -24.37
CA ASP A 584 6.22 -11.29 -24.73
C ASP A 584 5.09 -11.32 -23.67
N LYS A 585 3.99 -10.62 -23.94
CA LYS A 585 2.81 -10.56 -23.03
C LYS A 585 2.14 -11.93 -22.82
N GLY A 586 2.43 -12.93 -23.65
CA GLY A 586 1.97 -14.32 -23.52
C GLY A 586 2.91 -15.21 -22.72
N GLY A 587 4.06 -14.68 -22.25
CA GLY A 587 5.02 -15.41 -21.44
C GLY A 587 6.01 -16.28 -22.22
N LEU A 588 5.99 -16.23 -23.56
CA LEU A 588 6.91 -16.97 -24.42
C LEU A 588 8.02 -16.05 -24.94
N ALA A 589 9.25 -16.56 -25.02
CA ALA A 589 10.32 -15.84 -25.68
C ALA A 589 10.30 -16.10 -27.18
N ASP A 590 10.34 -15.01 -27.94
CA ASP A 590 10.35 -15.06 -29.40
C ASP A 590 11.80 -15.06 -29.89
N GLU A 591 12.36 -16.25 -30.12
CA GLU A 591 13.72 -16.42 -30.65
C GLU A 591 13.94 -15.71 -31.99
N ALA A 592 12.88 -15.43 -32.76
CA ALA A 592 12.99 -14.72 -34.03
C ALA A 592 13.33 -13.23 -33.86
N LYS A 593 13.11 -12.65 -32.67
CA LYS A 593 13.43 -11.24 -32.35
C LYS A 593 14.82 -11.04 -31.77
N VAL A 594 15.52 -12.12 -31.44
CA VAL A 594 16.84 -12.06 -30.79
C VAL A 594 17.91 -11.60 -31.78
N GLN A 595 18.54 -10.47 -31.47
CA GLN A 595 19.65 -9.94 -32.27
C GLN A 595 20.97 -10.47 -31.74
N LYS A 596 21.76 -11.10 -32.62
CA LYS A 596 23.04 -11.74 -32.26
C LYS A 596 24.22 -10.90 -32.76
N TYR A 597 25.11 -10.57 -31.83
CA TYR A 597 26.36 -9.90 -32.10
C TYR A 597 27.55 -10.74 -31.67
N TYR A 598 28.72 -10.38 -32.18
CA TYR A 598 29.97 -11.10 -31.99
C TYR A 598 31.08 -10.14 -31.60
N LEU A 599 32.08 -10.64 -30.90
CA LEU A 599 33.27 -9.87 -30.51
C LEU A 599 34.04 -9.34 -31.74
N ALA A 600 34.68 -8.17 -31.56
CA ALA A 600 35.57 -7.58 -32.57
C ALA A 600 36.65 -8.56 -33.04
N ARG A 601 37.17 -8.35 -34.25
CA ARG A 601 38.20 -9.22 -34.84
C ARG A 601 39.59 -8.90 -34.29
N ASP A 602 40.55 -9.76 -34.64
CA ASP A 602 41.99 -9.52 -34.46
C ASP A 602 42.43 -9.29 -33.01
N ASP A 603 41.75 -9.99 -32.08
CA ASP A 603 42.00 -9.95 -30.63
C ASP A 603 41.88 -8.56 -29.97
N GLN A 604 41.29 -7.58 -30.67
CA GLN A 604 41.01 -6.23 -30.14
C GLN A 604 39.67 -6.14 -29.39
N TRP A 605 39.07 -7.28 -29.08
CA TRP A 605 37.75 -7.34 -28.44
C TRP A 605 37.81 -7.12 -26.94
N LEU A 606 38.91 -7.40 -26.24
CA LEU A 606 39.04 -7.16 -24.81
C LEU A 606 39.77 -5.82 -24.61
N VAL A 607 39.00 -4.76 -24.34
CA VAL A 607 39.52 -3.39 -24.34
C VAL A 607 40.08 -3.00 -22.97
N ASP A 608 39.46 -3.47 -21.90
CA ASP A 608 39.95 -3.36 -20.53
C ASP A 608 39.35 -4.48 -19.69
N TYR A 609 40.02 -4.88 -18.61
CA TYR A 609 39.51 -5.86 -17.67
C TYR A 609 40.22 -5.78 -16.31
N SER A 610 39.60 -6.38 -15.30
CA SER A 610 40.23 -6.73 -14.04
C SER A 610 40.00 -8.23 -13.76
N PRO A 611 41.03 -9.00 -13.36
CA PRO A 611 40.91 -10.41 -13.03
C PRO A 611 39.86 -10.74 -11.97
N GLN A 612 39.49 -12.03 -11.90
CA GLN A 612 38.44 -12.52 -10.99
C GLN A 612 38.73 -12.31 -9.50
N ASN A 613 40.01 -12.33 -9.10
CA ASN A 613 40.45 -12.09 -7.74
C ASN A 613 40.58 -10.60 -7.37
N GLU A 614 40.28 -9.72 -8.33
CA GLU A 614 40.25 -8.26 -8.18
C GLU A 614 38.81 -7.76 -8.45
N LEU A 615 38.61 -6.75 -9.31
CA LEU A 615 37.29 -6.16 -9.59
C LEU A 615 36.43 -6.99 -10.55
N ASP A 616 36.99 -8.03 -11.17
CA ASP A 616 36.29 -8.99 -12.04
C ASP A 616 35.35 -8.35 -13.06
N TYR A 617 35.80 -7.34 -13.81
CA TYR A 617 35.03 -6.77 -14.92
C TYR A 617 35.79 -6.95 -16.23
N ALA A 618 35.06 -6.97 -17.34
CA ALA A 618 35.62 -6.95 -18.69
C ALA A 618 34.80 -6.00 -19.56
N LEU A 619 35.51 -5.14 -20.30
CA LEU A 619 34.97 -4.25 -21.31
C LEU A 619 35.27 -4.81 -22.69
N LEU A 620 34.21 -5.17 -23.40
CA LEU A 620 34.24 -5.90 -24.65
C LEU A 620 33.90 -4.98 -25.81
N ARG A 621 34.73 -4.94 -26.85
CA ARG A 621 34.37 -4.37 -28.14
C ARG A 621 33.63 -5.39 -28.99
N VAL A 622 32.46 -5.00 -29.46
CA VAL A 622 31.55 -5.80 -30.27
C VAL A 622 31.64 -5.35 -31.73
N ARG A 623 31.39 -6.25 -32.68
CA ARG A 623 31.29 -5.87 -34.10
C ARG A 623 30.04 -5.03 -34.34
N ASN A 624 30.14 -4.09 -35.28
CA ASN A 624 29.11 -3.10 -35.60
C ASN A 624 28.84 -2.16 -34.42
N THR A 625 27.75 -1.40 -34.48
CA THR A 625 27.36 -0.42 -33.44
C THR A 625 26.00 -0.78 -32.84
N PRO A 626 25.89 -1.86 -32.04
CA PRO A 626 24.62 -2.30 -31.45
C PRO A 626 23.86 -1.19 -30.69
N GLY A 627 24.56 -0.21 -30.11
CA GLY A 627 23.94 0.93 -29.43
C GLY A 627 23.24 1.92 -30.36
N GLU A 628 23.70 2.06 -31.61
CA GLU A 628 23.09 2.95 -32.61
C GLU A 628 22.07 2.23 -33.49
N GLN A 629 22.11 0.90 -33.52
CA GLN A 629 21.21 0.10 -34.34
C GLN A 629 19.79 0.09 -33.77
N PRO A 630 18.78 0.00 -34.65
CA PRO A 630 17.39 -0.04 -34.25
C PRO A 630 17.06 -1.30 -33.44
N ILE A 631 16.21 -1.15 -32.43
CA ILE A 631 15.72 -2.25 -31.60
C ILE A 631 15.04 -3.32 -32.47
N GLY A 632 15.31 -4.59 -32.20
CA GLY A 632 14.74 -5.71 -32.96
C GLY A 632 15.17 -5.78 -34.43
N GLY A 633 16.13 -4.96 -34.87
CA GLY A 633 16.62 -4.93 -36.25
C GLY A 633 15.63 -4.33 -37.26
N GLN A 634 14.60 -3.61 -36.81
CA GLN A 634 13.56 -3.03 -37.67
C GLN A 634 13.93 -1.62 -38.14
N GLU A 635 13.95 -1.40 -39.45
CA GLU A 635 14.20 -0.07 -40.03
C GLU A 635 13.16 0.95 -39.54
N GLY A 636 13.62 2.07 -38.97
CA GLY A 636 12.78 3.13 -38.42
C GLY A 636 12.45 3.02 -36.91
N ALA A 637 12.85 1.94 -36.22
CA ALA A 637 12.78 1.88 -34.76
C ALA A 637 13.87 2.77 -34.11
N PRO A 638 13.66 3.28 -32.88
CA PRO A 638 14.67 4.09 -32.20
C PRO A 638 15.96 3.29 -31.94
N PRO A 639 17.11 3.99 -31.83
CA PRO A 639 18.37 3.35 -31.49
C PRO A 639 18.29 2.71 -30.10
N ARG A 640 19.01 1.60 -29.92
CA ARG A 640 19.04 0.84 -28.67
C ARG A 640 19.54 1.64 -27.47
N GLY A 641 20.52 2.51 -27.69
CA GLY A 641 21.22 3.25 -26.63
C GLY A 641 22.17 2.38 -25.80
N TRP A 642 22.74 2.98 -24.76
CA TRP A 642 23.66 2.35 -23.82
C TRP A 642 23.50 2.96 -22.42
N LEU A 643 24.03 2.28 -21.42
CA LEU A 643 24.00 2.69 -20.02
C LEU A 643 25.26 3.48 -19.66
N THR A 644 25.11 4.51 -18.85
CA THR A 644 26.26 5.25 -18.31
C THR A 644 26.54 4.77 -16.89
N PRO A 645 27.73 4.22 -16.59
CA PRO A 645 28.07 3.85 -15.22
C PRO A 645 28.31 5.08 -14.34
N HIS A 646 27.79 5.06 -13.12
CA HIS A 646 27.92 6.15 -12.17
C HIS A 646 28.77 5.75 -10.96
N LYS A 647 29.64 6.67 -10.52
CA LYS A 647 30.22 6.57 -9.18
C LYS A 647 29.07 6.60 -8.17
N TYR A 648 29.10 5.68 -7.21
CA TYR A 648 28.03 5.50 -6.26
C TYR A 648 28.53 5.03 -4.90
N THR A 649 27.80 5.45 -3.87
CA THR A 649 27.99 5.00 -2.48
C THR A 649 26.65 4.52 -1.98
N PHE A 650 26.57 3.25 -1.61
CA PHE A 650 25.32 2.62 -1.19
C PHE A 650 25.00 2.96 0.26
N GLY A 651 23.70 3.14 0.55
CA GLY A 651 23.18 3.13 1.93
C GLY A 651 22.61 1.76 2.31
N GLN A 652 22.70 1.40 3.60
CA GLN A 652 22.10 0.17 4.11
C GLN A 652 20.58 0.21 3.95
N GLY A 653 20.01 -0.89 3.46
CA GLY A 653 18.59 -1.03 3.15
C GLY A 653 18.18 -0.42 1.81
N GLU A 654 19.08 0.27 1.09
CA GLU A 654 18.78 0.93 -0.19
C GLU A 654 18.22 -0.07 -1.22
N PRO A 655 17.17 0.27 -2.00
CA PRO A 655 16.60 -0.65 -2.97
C PRO A 655 17.55 -0.78 -4.15
N LEU A 656 17.75 -2.02 -4.59
CA LEU A 656 18.59 -2.35 -5.73
C LEU A 656 17.78 -3.17 -6.73
N VAL A 657 17.82 -2.76 -7.99
CA VAL A 657 17.14 -3.46 -9.09
C VAL A 657 18.20 -4.13 -9.97
N ILE A 658 17.97 -5.39 -10.34
CA ILE A 658 18.86 -6.16 -11.20
C ILE A 658 18.07 -6.65 -12.41
N LEU A 659 18.59 -6.37 -13.61
CA LEU A 659 18.06 -6.89 -14.86
C LEU A 659 19.04 -7.95 -15.40
N GLN A 660 18.56 -9.19 -15.57
CA GLN A 660 19.44 -10.36 -15.66
C GLN A 660 18.86 -11.51 -16.50
N HIS A 661 19.72 -12.44 -16.92
CA HIS A 661 19.35 -13.69 -17.59
C HIS A 661 19.60 -14.95 -16.72
N PRO A 662 18.87 -15.12 -15.61
CA PRO A 662 19.07 -16.25 -14.69
C PRO A 662 18.71 -17.57 -15.38
N LYS A 663 19.50 -18.62 -15.15
CA LYS A 663 19.43 -19.94 -15.79
C LYS A 663 19.38 -19.90 -17.32
N ALA A 664 20.05 -18.93 -17.92
CA ALA A 664 19.97 -18.64 -19.36
C ALA A 664 18.54 -18.32 -19.86
N ALA A 665 17.62 -17.97 -18.96
CA ALA A 665 16.25 -17.62 -19.28
C ALA A 665 16.16 -16.23 -19.96
N PRO A 666 15.02 -15.93 -20.61
CA PRO A 666 14.75 -14.59 -21.13
C PRO A 666 14.83 -13.54 -20.01
N LEU A 667 15.14 -12.30 -20.35
CA LEU A 667 15.40 -11.20 -19.41
C LEU A 667 14.39 -11.14 -18.26
N LYS A 668 14.89 -11.09 -17.02
CA LYS A 668 14.10 -10.99 -15.79
C LYS A 668 14.56 -9.80 -14.95
N ILE A 669 13.62 -9.24 -14.20
CA ILE A 669 13.86 -8.22 -13.17
C ILE A 669 13.83 -8.87 -11.78
N SER A 670 14.75 -8.46 -10.92
CA SER A 670 14.78 -8.82 -9.49
C SER A 670 14.99 -7.55 -8.69
N ILE A 671 14.25 -7.42 -7.58
CA ILE A 671 14.33 -6.25 -6.70
C ILE A 671 14.72 -6.76 -5.32
N GLY A 672 15.70 -6.12 -4.71
CA GLY A 672 16.13 -6.38 -3.34
C GLY A 672 16.55 -5.11 -2.63
N SER A 673 17.20 -5.30 -1.49
CA SER A 673 17.75 -4.22 -0.68
C SER A 673 19.22 -4.49 -0.35
N VAL A 674 20.00 -3.43 -0.24
CA VAL A 674 21.39 -3.48 0.24
C VAL A 674 21.41 -4.00 1.68
N ILE A 675 22.14 -5.08 1.92
CA ILE A 675 22.35 -5.69 3.24
C ILE A 675 23.59 -5.07 3.90
N TYR A 676 24.68 -4.99 3.14
CA TYR A 676 25.94 -4.38 3.55
C TYR A 676 26.44 -3.47 2.44
N GLU A 677 26.65 -2.20 2.77
CA GLU A 677 27.06 -1.13 1.85
C GLU A 677 28.40 -1.43 1.17
N GLN A 678 29.33 -2.03 1.93
CA GLN A 678 30.64 -2.46 1.46
C GLN A 678 31.09 -3.73 2.18
N VAL A 679 31.45 -4.76 1.43
CA VAL A 679 32.01 -6.03 1.91
C VAL A 679 33.39 -6.21 1.28
N GLY A 680 34.42 -6.30 2.11
CA GLY A 680 35.80 -6.22 1.62
C GLY A 680 36.10 -4.82 1.08
N HIS A 681 36.85 -4.73 -0.02
CA HIS A 681 37.27 -3.44 -0.57
C HIS A 681 36.33 -2.85 -1.62
N TYR A 682 35.59 -3.66 -2.38
CA TYR A 682 34.90 -3.17 -3.58
C TYR A 682 33.52 -3.78 -3.86
N TYR A 683 32.99 -4.60 -2.96
CA TYR A 683 31.69 -5.26 -3.13
C TYR A 683 30.58 -4.59 -2.33
N VAL A 684 29.38 -4.53 -2.87
CA VAL A 684 28.12 -4.33 -2.13
C VAL A 684 27.40 -5.68 -1.97
N SER A 685 26.71 -5.91 -0.85
CA SER A 685 25.88 -7.11 -0.62
C SER A 685 24.39 -6.76 -0.59
N TYR A 686 23.53 -7.60 -1.15
CA TYR A 686 22.09 -7.37 -1.26
C TYR A 686 21.24 -8.65 -1.28
N SER A 687 19.93 -8.48 -1.07
CA SER A 687 18.93 -9.55 -0.96
C SER A 687 18.24 -9.93 -2.28
N ALA A 688 18.53 -9.24 -3.39
CA ALA A 688 17.91 -9.53 -4.68
C ALA A 688 18.25 -10.94 -5.17
N ASN A 689 17.24 -11.72 -5.59
CA ASN A 689 17.44 -13.09 -6.07
C ASN A 689 18.23 -13.11 -7.39
N THR A 690 19.24 -13.98 -7.50
CA THR A 690 20.04 -14.24 -8.71
C THR A 690 20.31 -15.74 -8.83
N ASP A 691 20.69 -16.20 -10.03
CA ASP A 691 20.97 -17.62 -10.31
C ASP A 691 22.10 -17.73 -11.35
N GLU A 692 22.52 -18.94 -11.72
CA GLU A 692 23.54 -19.15 -12.76
C GLU A 692 23.18 -18.40 -14.05
N GLY A 693 24.09 -17.64 -14.65
CA GLY A 693 23.78 -16.77 -15.80
C GLY A 693 23.49 -15.30 -15.46
N SER A 694 23.29 -14.99 -14.19
CA SER A 694 23.16 -13.61 -13.71
C SER A 694 24.51 -12.85 -13.64
N SER A 695 25.65 -13.55 -13.61
CA SER A 695 26.97 -12.92 -13.55
C SER A 695 27.14 -11.87 -14.65
N GLY A 696 27.56 -10.67 -14.27
CA GLY A 696 27.74 -9.53 -15.17
C GLY A 696 26.48 -8.67 -15.35
N ALA A 697 25.38 -8.98 -14.66
CA ALA A 697 24.16 -8.18 -14.74
C ALA A 697 24.34 -6.77 -14.17
N PRO A 698 23.74 -5.74 -14.81
CA PRO A 698 23.74 -4.39 -14.28
C PRO A 698 22.84 -4.28 -13.05
N CYS A 699 23.33 -3.59 -12.03
CA CYS A 699 22.56 -3.24 -10.84
C CYS A 699 22.24 -1.73 -10.85
N PHE A 700 20.98 -1.40 -10.61
CA PHE A 700 20.45 -0.04 -10.63
C PHE A 700 19.96 0.40 -9.27
N ASN A 701 20.13 1.69 -8.95
CA ASN A 701 19.43 2.31 -7.84
C ASN A 701 17.97 2.64 -8.23
N SER A 702 17.22 3.25 -7.32
CA SER A 702 15.79 3.55 -7.54
C SER A 702 15.51 4.57 -8.65
N ASP A 703 16.53 5.34 -9.05
CA ASP A 703 16.49 6.34 -10.12
C ASP A 703 17.01 5.77 -11.46
N TRP A 704 17.15 4.44 -11.58
CA TRP A 704 17.69 3.75 -12.77
C TRP A 704 19.13 4.14 -13.13
N ASN A 705 19.91 4.69 -12.20
CA ASN A 705 21.34 4.88 -12.40
C ASN A 705 22.06 3.55 -12.30
N LEU A 706 22.99 3.27 -13.21
CA LEU A 706 23.83 2.08 -13.19
C LEU A 706 24.94 2.24 -12.13
N VAL A 707 24.87 1.47 -11.05
CA VAL A 707 25.65 1.71 -9.80
C VAL A 707 26.54 0.54 -9.36
N ALA A 708 26.25 -0.68 -9.82
CA ALA A 708 27.14 -1.84 -9.63
C ALA A 708 26.97 -2.88 -10.75
N ILE A 709 27.88 -3.86 -10.80
CA ILE A 709 27.78 -5.08 -11.62
C ILE A 709 27.65 -6.31 -10.72
N HIS A 710 26.64 -7.15 -10.94
CA HIS A 710 26.47 -8.41 -10.18
C HIS A 710 27.64 -9.35 -10.44
N HIS A 711 28.17 -9.97 -9.38
CA HIS A 711 29.28 -10.92 -9.45
C HIS A 711 28.79 -12.32 -9.03
N TYR A 712 28.87 -12.70 -7.75
CA TYR A 712 28.31 -13.95 -7.22
C TYR A 712 27.74 -13.78 -5.80
N GLY A 713 26.95 -14.76 -5.34
CA GLY A 713 26.45 -14.82 -3.95
C GLY A 713 27.21 -15.81 -3.08
N ASP A 714 27.24 -15.54 -1.77
CA ASP A 714 27.69 -16.51 -0.76
C ASP A 714 26.65 -16.65 0.36
N SER A 715 27.00 -17.35 1.45
CA SER A 715 26.10 -17.55 2.59
C SER A 715 25.61 -16.26 3.26
N ARG A 716 26.17 -15.10 2.89
CA ARG A 716 25.82 -13.77 3.42
C ARG A 716 24.99 -12.93 2.44
N GLY A 717 24.62 -13.48 1.28
CA GLY A 717 23.81 -12.81 0.26
C GLY A 717 24.54 -12.62 -1.07
N ASN A 718 23.81 -12.04 -2.03
CA ASN A 718 24.33 -11.77 -3.38
C ASN A 718 25.21 -10.52 -3.39
N ARG A 719 26.28 -10.53 -4.18
CA ARG A 719 27.24 -9.42 -4.23
C ARG A 719 27.39 -8.84 -5.62
N GLY A 720 27.72 -7.54 -5.66
CA GLY A 720 28.12 -6.85 -6.88
C GLY A 720 29.31 -5.94 -6.63
N VAL A 721 30.09 -5.65 -7.68
CA VAL A 721 31.23 -4.73 -7.63
C VAL A 721 30.73 -3.32 -7.89
N ILE A 722 31.08 -2.38 -7.01
CA ILE A 722 30.60 -0.99 -7.06
C ILE A 722 31.32 -0.23 -8.18
N PHE A 723 30.57 0.53 -8.99
CA PHE A 723 31.15 1.24 -10.14
C PHE A 723 32.18 2.30 -9.77
N SER A 724 32.13 2.87 -8.55
CA SER A 724 33.16 3.77 -8.04
C SER A 724 34.57 3.21 -8.20
N HIS A 725 34.76 1.91 -7.89
CA HIS A 725 36.07 1.26 -7.97
C HIS A 725 36.45 0.86 -9.39
N ILE A 726 35.49 0.44 -10.21
CA ILE A 726 35.73 0.14 -11.63
C ILE A 726 36.16 1.41 -12.36
N LEU A 727 35.45 2.52 -12.17
CA LEU A 727 35.76 3.79 -12.81
C LEU A 727 37.09 4.39 -12.33
N GLU A 728 37.43 4.23 -11.05
CA GLU A 728 38.73 4.62 -10.51
C GLU A 728 39.86 3.78 -11.11
N HIS A 729 39.71 2.46 -11.16
CA HIS A 729 40.68 1.57 -11.78
C HIS A 729 40.86 1.84 -13.29
N MET A 730 39.78 2.11 -14.02
CA MET A 730 39.84 2.56 -15.42
C MET A 730 40.52 3.92 -15.58
N HIS A 731 40.34 4.82 -14.61
CA HIS A 731 41.02 6.11 -14.62
C HIS A 731 42.53 5.95 -14.43
N GLU A 732 42.95 5.12 -13.48
CA GLU A 732 44.36 4.79 -13.21
C GLU A 732 45.02 4.12 -14.42
N LYS A 733 44.29 3.26 -15.13
CA LYS A 733 44.75 2.65 -16.39
C LYS A 733 44.72 3.59 -17.59
N GLY A 734 44.12 4.78 -17.47
CA GLY A 734 43.91 5.70 -18.58
C GLY A 734 43.01 5.10 -19.66
N THR A 735 41.98 4.34 -19.29
CA THR A 735 40.96 3.76 -20.18
C THR A 735 39.57 4.38 -19.97
N LEU A 736 39.36 5.17 -18.92
CA LEU A 736 38.06 5.78 -18.59
C LEU A 736 37.46 6.62 -19.73
N GLN A 737 38.28 7.30 -20.53
CA GLN A 737 37.83 8.10 -21.67
C GLN A 737 37.08 7.29 -22.73
N LEU A 738 37.24 5.96 -22.75
CA LEU A 738 36.50 5.08 -23.64
C LEU A 738 35.01 5.07 -23.33
N LEU A 739 34.60 5.38 -22.09
CA LEU A 739 33.20 5.49 -21.65
C LEU A 739 32.64 6.92 -21.76
N ILE A 740 33.52 7.93 -21.87
CA ILE A 740 33.14 9.35 -21.95
C ILE A 740 32.92 9.77 -23.40
N ASN A 741 33.70 9.19 -24.32
CA ASN A 741 33.66 9.49 -25.75
C ASN A 741 32.76 8.51 -26.54
N SER A 742 31.97 7.68 -25.85
CA SER A 742 31.17 6.61 -26.46
C SER A 742 29.83 7.08 -26.98
#